data_AF-A0A6G0UJT4-F1
#
_entry.id   AF-A0A6G0UJT4-F1
#
_cell.length_a   1.000
_cell.length_b   1.000
_cell.length_c   1.000
_cell.angle_alpha   90.00
_cell.angle_beta   90.00
_cell.angle_gamma   90.00
#
_symmetry.space_group_name_H-M   'P 1'
#
loop_
_entity.id
_entity.type
_entity.pdbx_description
1 polymer ?
#
loop_
_entity_poly.entity_id
_entity_poly.type
_entity_poly.pdbx_seq_one_letter_code
_entity_poly.pdbx_strand_id
1 'polypeptide(L)'
;MVNNKPAKNTPQKKFEDPELEAEVFFAKESGLPAPTKLPSELAREKSDPLISYKPTATKNGKGAKAERKARSRGVSGSSSRKDGNRFEYGLDCIDFAYESNPVKDDGDVSTDGEEEYFEYDTVVTSNDPKIRGAISDYFSNGSVDETVEALEAYTLTKDIVMKSLQHIVIANLEYGPRKVKTASLLISALAKSEVASIGNILDALSEMLSDLENLLLDYPTAAKTFEQLFARLVFDDVFTVDDLEDIRMSTVILNNSKMNQICLVAKSFAKNPVILRTMFEPSGGEESLDVIDSHFVNILRDYFINHDQDDSMRRLKDLGVPHYHHSFVLQALVYATDKITEQNMDLFIVLLKHMLDNGFLTTTSLEAGFHLFFDSLIDLRFDLPLVYSLAKYITESAFKAGLIHREVINCYPHTEAYTPLVVEARKRVPTDDEGVGSLSSNVSSDEDSISKMSPPMNTKDVYKGNTDTENMASRTALALLALVVLSAVADALIRIPMHKTKHARRAYRNKLVSEYLKQKYVKNYKFDNLAYNEGLSDFENAQYYGTITLGTPPKEFKVLFDTGSSNLWVPCHGCPISNLACDLHKQFDCSASSTCTNTSQNFQIEYGSGSMQGVVMNDVACFGTSDSKFCTDKTQGFACALQEPGAAFVAAQFDGILGMGWDSISVDDLPQPMDQIFANKDLCPDAVFAFWLNRNLDPNSKGGEMTLCGTDPDHYTGDIAWEPLTAEDYWRINLGGITVKDTQIVQNISAIVDTGTSLMAGPSEQVAQIQKLIGAFEIIQGEYEVLCDLIPVLPSVQVSLGGKTFELAPQDYVLEITEEGVSVCISGFMGIDIPAPNGPLWILGDVFIGKYYSVFDHGNKRVGLATAK
;
A
#
# COMPACT_ATOMS: atom_id res chain seq x y z
N MET A 1 -30.45 44.22 53.79
CA MET A 1 -30.81 43.36 54.93
C MET A 1 -29.66 42.38 55.13
N VAL A 2 -28.78 42.67 56.09
CA VAL A 2 -28.60 41.94 57.39
C VAL A 2 -27.85 40.59 57.25
N ASN A 3 -26.54 40.66 57.51
CA ASN A 3 -25.71 39.91 58.48
C ASN A 3 -25.82 38.38 58.72
N ASN A 4 -24.62 37.82 58.90
CA ASN A 4 -24.14 36.84 59.90
C ASN A 4 -23.94 35.33 59.52
N LYS A 5 -22.64 34.96 59.49
CA LYS A 5 -22.02 33.67 59.89
C LYS A 5 -22.30 33.35 61.40
N PRO A 6 -21.85 32.21 62.02
CA PRO A 6 -21.51 30.83 61.59
C PRO A 6 -22.03 29.69 62.53
N ALA A 7 -21.85 28.40 62.17
CA ALA A 7 -21.16 27.33 62.96
C ALA A 7 -21.75 25.88 62.92
N LYS A 8 -20.85 24.93 62.57
CA LYS A 8 -20.59 23.56 63.13
C LYS A 8 -21.61 22.39 62.95
N ASN A 9 -21.22 21.32 62.22
CA ASN A 9 -20.60 20.07 62.75
C ASN A 9 -20.58 18.89 61.73
N THR A 10 -19.35 18.44 61.37
CA THR A 10 -18.85 17.03 61.22
C THR A 10 -19.45 16.05 60.18
N PRO A 11 -18.77 14.92 59.82
CA PRO A 11 -18.02 14.76 58.56
C PRO A 11 -18.57 13.62 57.67
N GLN A 12 -18.46 13.71 56.33
CA GLN A 12 -18.67 12.51 55.48
C GLN A 12 -17.94 12.56 54.12
N LYS A 13 -16.88 11.72 54.05
CA LYS A 13 -16.19 11.09 52.92
C LYS A 13 -16.20 11.80 51.55
N LYS A 14 -15.05 12.42 51.22
CA LYS A 14 -14.54 12.40 49.84
C LYS A 14 -14.21 10.94 49.49
N PHE A 15 -14.72 10.45 48.37
CA PHE A 15 -14.24 9.23 47.76
C PHE A 15 -12.99 9.58 46.97
N GLU A 16 -11.86 9.00 47.36
CA GLU A 16 -10.61 9.00 46.61
C GLU A 16 -10.62 7.75 45.73
N ASP A 17 -11.33 7.82 44.60
CA ASP A 17 -11.10 6.91 43.48
C ASP A 17 -11.54 7.61 42.17
N PRO A 18 -10.58 8.11 41.36
CA PRO A 18 -10.86 8.80 40.11
C PRO A 18 -11.49 7.89 39.03
N GLU A 19 -11.33 6.57 39.12
CA GLU A 19 -11.89 5.64 38.13
C GLU A 19 -13.41 5.47 38.33
N LEU A 20 -13.88 5.49 39.57
CA LEU A 20 -15.31 5.42 39.87
C LEU A 20 -16.07 6.71 39.50
N GLU A 21 -15.41 7.87 39.55
CA GLU A 21 -15.97 9.14 39.05
C GLU A 21 -16.08 9.15 37.52
N ALA A 22 -15.12 8.56 36.81
CA ALA A 22 -15.12 8.46 35.36
C ALA A 22 -16.23 7.52 34.83
N GLU A 23 -16.46 6.38 35.50
CA GLU A 23 -17.52 5.44 35.11
C GLU A 23 -18.94 6.00 35.33
N VAL A 24 -19.15 6.74 36.43
CA VAL A 24 -20.42 7.41 36.72
C VAL A 24 -20.67 8.59 35.76
N PHE A 25 -19.60 9.26 35.32
CA PHE A 25 -19.68 10.30 34.29
C PHE A 25 -20.05 9.71 32.91
N PHE A 26 -19.41 8.59 32.52
CA PHE A 26 -19.65 7.91 31.25
C PHE A 26 -21.05 7.29 31.13
N ALA A 27 -21.57 6.71 32.23
CA ALA A 27 -22.94 6.18 32.28
C ALA A 27 -24.01 7.27 32.13
N LYS A 28 -23.72 8.50 32.59
CA LYS A 28 -24.65 9.64 32.57
C LYS A 28 -24.70 10.36 31.22
N GLU A 29 -23.59 10.40 30.48
CA GLU A 29 -23.58 10.87 29.08
C GLU A 29 -24.18 9.85 28.11
N SER A 30 -24.03 8.55 28.39
CA SER A 30 -24.48 7.46 27.50
C SER A 30 -25.94 7.04 27.72
N GLY A 31 -26.67 7.66 28.64
CA GLY A 31 -28.08 7.35 28.94
C GLY A 31 -28.31 5.95 29.54
N LEU A 32 -27.27 5.32 30.09
CA LEU A 32 -27.31 3.98 30.66
C LEU A 32 -27.56 4.04 32.18
N PRO A 33 -28.31 3.10 32.77
CA PRO A 33 -28.54 3.08 34.21
C PRO A 33 -27.27 2.68 34.97
N ALA A 34 -26.79 3.54 35.88
CA ALA A 34 -25.62 3.28 36.70
C ALA A 34 -25.89 2.22 37.79
N PRO A 35 -25.02 1.19 37.94
CA PRO A 35 -25.21 0.13 38.93
C PRO A 35 -24.92 0.64 40.35
N THR A 36 -25.80 0.36 41.31
CA THR A 36 -25.69 0.92 42.67
C THR A 36 -25.30 -0.06 43.78
N LYS A 37 -25.21 -1.38 43.59
CA LYS A 37 -24.75 -2.31 44.66
C LYS A 37 -24.17 -3.63 44.14
N LEU A 38 -23.05 -4.06 44.74
CA LEU A 38 -22.54 -5.45 44.71
C LEU A 38 -23.42 -6.39 45.56
N PRO A 39 -23.52 -7.69 45.20
CA PRO A 39 -23.89 -8.74 46.14
C PRO A 39 -22.85 -9.84 46.33
N SER A 40 -22.82 -10.29 47.59
CA SER A 40 -22.06 -11.34 48.26
C SER A 40 -22.60 -12.78 48.09
N GLU A 41 -21.69 -13.76 48.15
CA GLU A 41 -21.76 -15.15 48.64
C GLU A 41 -22.86 -16.18 48.20
N LEU A 42 -22.34 -17.34 47.74
CA LEU A 42 -22.72 -18.76 47.96
C LEU A 42 -24.20 -19.23 47.97
N ALA A 43 -24.55 -20.20 47.09
CA ALA A 43 -24.69 -21.64 47.45
C ALA A 43 -25.54 -22.50 46.45
N ARG A 44 -24.96 -23.67 46.12
CA ARG A 44 -25.54 -25.04 45.99
C ARG A 44 -26.46 -25.50 44.83
N GLU A 45 -25.95 -26.57 44.17
CA GLU A 45 -26.55 -27.90 43.84
C GLU A 45 -27.80 -27.95 42.92
N LYS A 46 -28.05 -28.93 42.01
CA LYS A 46 -27.47 -30.23 41.60
C LYS A 46 -28.25 -30.74 40.34
N SER A 47 -27.57 -31.53 39.48
CA SER A 47 -27.98 -32.74 38.67
C SER A 47 -29.46 -32.94 38.26
N ASP A 48 -29.93 -33.40 37.08
CA ASP A 48 -29.53 -34.45 36.09
C ASP A 48 -30.79 -34.73 35.17
N PRO A 49 -30.92 -35.72 34.24
CA PRO A 49 -29.96 -36.41 33.33
C PRO A 49 -30.51 -36.82 31.90
N LEU A 50 -29.57 -37.32 31.06
CA LEU A 50 -29.58 -38.48 30.11
C LEU A 50 -30.51 -38.62 28.87
N ILE A 51 -29.89 -39.00 27.71
CA ILE A 51 -30.11 -40.15 26.78
C ILE A 51 -29.25 -39.91 25.49
N SER A 52 -28.10 -40.59 25.22
CA SER A 52 -27.83 -41.87 24.49
C SER A 52 -28.10 -41.82 22.95
N TYR A 53 -27.33 -42.37 21.97
CA TYR A 53 -26.50 -43.59 21.86
C TYR A 53 -25.53 -43.56 20.62
N LYS A 54 -24.33 -44.17 20.80
CA LYS A 54 -23.20 -44.79 19.98
C LYS A 54 -23.34 -45.13 18.46
N PRO A 55 -22.32 -45.67 17.70
CA PRO A 55 -21.03 -46.39 18.04
C PRO A 55 -19.78 -45.98 17.17
N THR A 56 -18.52 -46.43 17.33
CA THR A 56 -17.92 -47.79 17.26
C THR A 56 -16.44 -47.82 17.73
N ALA A 57 -15.98 -49.00 18.13
CA ALA A 57 -14.62 -49.34 18.58
C ALA A 57 -14.05 -50.55 17.80
N THR A 58 -12.72 -50.73 17.78
CA THR A 58 -12.02 -52.05 17.73
C THR A 58 -10.52 -51.88 18.08
N LYS A 59 -10.02 -52.46 19.20
CA LYS A 59 -9.33 -53.77 19.39
C LYS A 59 -7.84 -53.76 18.96
N ASN A 60 -6.85 -53.85 19.87
CA ASN A 60 -6.33 -54.98 20.68
C ASN A 60 -5.00 -55.53 20.10
N GLY A 61 -3.97 -55.67 20.94
CA GLY A 61 -2.83 -56.57 20.66
C GLY A 61 -1.63 -56.37 21.60
N LYS A 62 -1.24 -57.42 22.34
CA LYS A 62 -0.26 -57.45 23.44
C LYS A 62 1.12 -58.00 23.03
N GLY A 63 2.14 -57.65 23.83
CA GLY A 63 3.33 -58.47 24.15
C GLY A 63 4.66 -57.87 23.66
N ALA A 64 5.81 -57.95 24.35
CA ALA A 64 6.21 -58.45 25.66
C ALA A 64 7.67 -57.95 25.94
N LYS A 65 8.03 -57.80 27.23
CA LYS A 65 9.38 -57.89 27.88
C LYS A 65 10.60 -57.15 27.28
N ALA A 66 11.23 -56.28 28.08
CA ALA A 66 12.56 -56.50 28.70
C ALA A 66 13.08 -55.26 29.44
N GLU A 67 13.99 -55.52 30.38
CA GLU A 67 14.52 -54.66 31.44
C GLU A 67 15.48 -53.52 31.02
N ARG A 68 15.63 -52.61 31.97
CA ARG A 68 16.58 -51.49 32.08
C ARG A 68 18.05 -51.87 31.83
N LYS A 69 18.78 -51.03 31.09
CA LYS A 69 20.09 -50.46 31.50
C LYS A 69 20.51 -49.30 30.58
N ALA A 70 21.19 -48.34 31.18
CA ALA A 70 21.62 -47.04 30.67
C ALA A 70 22.51 -47.07 29.41
N ARG A 71 22.50 -45.97 28.64
CA ARG A 71 23.71 -45.25 28.19
C ARG A 71 23.40 -43.97 27.41
N SER A 72 24.32 -43.02 27.56
CA SER A 72 24.47 -41.73 26.91
C SER A 72 25.01 -41.83 25.48
N ARG A 73 24.73 -40.75 24.72
CA ARG A 73 25.38 -40.19 23.51
C ARG A 73 25.41 -41.01 22.21
N GLY A 74 24.90 -40.36 21.15
CA GLY A 74 25.28 -40.60 19.75
C GLY A 74 24.12 -40.42 18.77
N VAL A 75 24.08 -39.31 18.02
CA VAL A 75 23.41 -39.27 16.71
C VAL A 75 24.39 -38.73 15.68
N SER A 76 24.78 -39.64 14.79
CA SER A 76 25.51 -39.46 13.54
C SER A 76 24.64 -38.84 12.45
N GLY A 77 25.24 -38.03 11.57
CA GLY A 77 24.60 -37.54 10.36
C GLY A 77 24.50 -38.56 9.22
N SER A 78 23.72 -38.22 8.19
CA SER A 78 24.17 -38.20 6.79
C SER A 78 23.07 -37.75 5.80
N SER A 79 23.46 -36.71 5.04
CA SER A 79 23.18 -36.39 3.62
C SER A 79 21.76 -36.33 3.05
N SER A 80 21.48 -35.23 2.34
CA SER A 80 21.17 -35.29 0.90
C SER A 80 21.44 -33.96 0.16
N ARG A 81 22.42 -34.06 -0.75
CA ARG A 81 22.55 -33.45 -2.09
C ARG A 81 22.60 -31.92 -2.27
N LYS A 82 23.82 -31.50 -2.64
CA LYS A 82 24.13 -30.33 -3.47
C LYS A 82 23.67 -30.57 -4.91
N ASP A 83 22.79 -29.71 -5.40
CA ASP A 83 22.71 -29.19 -6.78
C ASP A 83 22.44 -27.69 -6.54
N GLY A 84 23.30 -26.73 -6.87
CA GLY A 84 23.95 -26.55 -8.15
C GLY A 84 23.17 -25.54 -9.00
N ASN A 85 22.96 -24.32 -8.50
CA ASN A 85 22.83 -23.06 -9.27
C ASN A 85 22.69 -21.87 -8.31
N ARG A 86 23.85 -21.39 -7.84
CA ARG A 86 23.97 -20.04 -7.28
C ARG A 86 24.11 -19.11 -8.49
N PHE A 87 23.03 -18.42 -8.88
CA PHE A 87 23.15 -17.27 -9.76
C PHE A 87 23.78 -16.15 -8.92
N GLU A 88 25.07 -15.93 -9.09
CA GLU A 88 25.75 -14.73 -8.61
C GLU A 88 25.23 -13.54 -9.41
N TYR A 89 24.40 -12.70 -8.76
CA TYR A 89 24.22 -11.32 -9.17
C TYR A 89 25.19 -10.47 -8.34
N GLY A 90 26.35 -10.20 -8.91
CA GLY A 90 27.24 -9.16 -8.41
C GLY A 90 26.66 -7.80 -8.79
N LEU A 91 26.02 -7.11 -7.84
CA LEU A 91 25.85 -5.67 -7.88
C LEU A 91 27.11 -5.07 -7.26
N ASP A 92 27.91 -4.36 -8.06
CA ASP A 92 29.11 -3.63 -7.66
C ASP A 92 28.74 -2.41 -6.78
N CYS A 93 28.24 -2.68 -5.57
CA CYS A 93 27.96 -1.69 -4.54
C CYS A 93 28.54 -2.16 -3.18
N ILE A 94 29.88 -2.30 -3.19
CA ILE A 94 30.85 -2.30 -2.07
C ILE A 94 30.87 -3.52 -1.11
N ASP A 95 32.02 -4.21 -1.14
CA ASP A 95 32.61 -5.00 -0.05
C ASP A 95 32.78 -4.16 1.23
N PHE A 96 31.96 -4.44 2.26
CA PHE A 96 32.38 -4.29 3.66
C PHE A 96 32.55 -5.68 4.25
N ALA A 97 33.68 -6.32 3.93
CA ALA A 97 34.11 -7.50 4.63
C ALA A 97 34.42 -7.12 6.09
N TYR A 98 33.69 -7.72 7.04
CA TYR A 98 34.22 -7.90 8.38
C TYR A 98 35.49 -8.75 8.26
N GLU A 99 36.66 -8.10 8.24
CA GLU A 99 37.93 -8.78 8.44
C GLU A 99 38.00 -9.32 9.87
N SER A 100 37.48 -10.53 10.08
CA SER A 100 37.90 -11.37 11.18
C SER A 100 39.31 -11.88 10.85
N ASN A 101 40.33 -11.26 11.42
CA ASN A 101 41.69 -11.79 11.39
C ASN A 101 41.71 -13.23 11.95
N PRO A 102 42.10 -14.25 11.16
CA PRO A 102 42.32 -15.57 11.72
C PRO A 102 43.64 -15.54 12.50
N VAL A 103 43.54 -15.75 13.81
CA VAL A 103 44.69 -16.11 14.64
C VAL A 103 45.25 -17.42 14.08
N LYS A 104 46.52 -17.41 13.70
CA LYS A 104 47.25 -18.60 13.26
C LYS A 104 47.36 -19.57 14.43
N ASP A 105 46.76 -20.73 14.26
CA ASP A 105 47.02 -21.91 15.08
C ASP A 105 48.21 -22.65 14.44
N ASP A 106 49.42 -22.33 14.91
CA ASP A 106 50.64 -23.02 14.51
C ASP A 106 50.83 -24.25 15.41
N GLY A 107 50.61 -25.43 14.83
CA GLY A 107 51.50 -26.57 15.03
C GLY A 107 51.45 -27.29 16.36
N ASP A 108 50.73 -28.42 16.34
CA ASP A 108 50.89 -29.58 17.22
C ASP A 108 52.37 -29.91 17.53
N VAL A 109 52.77 -29.76 18.80
CA VAL A 109 53.95 -30.43 19.37
C VAL A 109 53.51 -31.15 20.64
N SER A 110 53.52 -32.48 20.52
CA SER A 110 53.43 -33.44 21.60
C SER A 110 54.48 -33.19 22.68
N THR A 111 54.04 -33.05 23.92
CA THR A 111 54.81 -33.49 25.10
C THR A 111 53.87 -34.06 26.13
N ASP A 112 53.98 -35.37 26.33
CA ASP A 112 53.46 -36.11 27.47
C ASP A 112 53.93 -35.50 28.78
N GLY A 113 53.02 -35.40 29.75
CA GLY A 113 53.32 -34.93 31.09
C GLY A 113 52.08 -34.97 31.97
N GLU A 114 51.74 -36.16 32.46
CA GLU A 114 50.87 -36.32 33.63
C GLU A 114 51.55 -35.62 34.83
N GLU A 115 50.99 -34.51 35.30
CA GLU A 115 51.24 -34.02 36.65
C GLU A 115 49.91 -33.80 37.37
N GLU A 116 49.51 -34.82 38.13
CA GLU A 116 48.65 -34.67 39.30
C GLU A 116 49.27 -33.64 40.25
N TYR A 117 48.64 -32.47 40.40
CA TYR A 117 48.88 -31.61 41.55
C TYR A 117 47.73 -31.77 42.55
N PHE A 118 48.11 -32.33 43.70
CA PHE A 118 47.33 -32.50 44.90
C PHE A 118 46.62 -31.20 45.31
N GLU A 119 45.31 -31.32 45.49
CA GLU A 119 44.44 -30.36 46.17
C GLU A 119 44.96 -30.16 47.61
N TYR A 120 45.63 -29.02 47.84
CA TYR A 120 45.77 -28.51 49.18
C TYR A 120 44.39 -27.96 49.57
N ASP A 121 43.78 -28.52 50.62
CA ASP A 121 42.66 -27.94 51.36
C ASP A 121 43.04 -26.51 51.81
N THR A 122 42.91 -25.54 50.92
CA THR A 122 42.96 -24.13 51.26
C THR A 122 41.74 -23.88 52.13
N VAL A 123 41.96 -23.53 53.39
CA VAL A 123 40.89 -23.09 54.29
C VAL A 123 40.26 -21.85 53.66
N VAL A 124 39.11 -22.05 53.01
CA VAL A 124 38.33 -20.99 52.37
C VAL A 124 37.87 -20.06 53.49
N THR A 125 38.30 -18.81 53.42
CA THR A 125 37.78 -17.77 54.31
C THR A 125 36.62 -17.08 53.61
N SER A 126 35.74 -16.43 54.39
CA SER A 126 34.61 -15.72 53.83
C SER A 126 34.98 -14.54 52.90
N ASN A 127 36.25 -14.12 52.86
CA ASN A 127 36.77 -13.10 51.93
C ASN A 127 37.64 -13.70 50.80
N ASP A 128 37.47 -14.97 50.45
CA ASP A 128 38.26 -15.60 49.39
C ASP A 128 38.00 -14.92 48.03
N PRO A 129 39.05 -14.41 47.34
CA PRO A 129 38.90 -13.71 46.06
C PRO A 129 38.29 -14.59 44.97
N LYS A 130 38.35 -15.93 45.10
CA LYS A 130 37.72 -16.85 44.14
C LYS A 130 36.18 -16.80 44.20
N ILE A 131 35.60 -16.61 45.38
CA ILE A 131 34.14 -16.44 45.56
C ILE A 131 33.68 -15.15 44.85
N ARG A 132 34.42 -14.05 45.05
CA ARG A 132 34.14 -12.78 44.38
C ARG A 132 34.33 -12.88 42.87
N GLY A 133 35.37 -13.59 42.42
CA GLY A 133 35.63 -13.86 41.01
C GLY A 133 34.48 -14.60 40.33
N ALA A 134 34.05 -15.72 40.91
CA ALA A 134 32.94 -16.51 40.37
C ALA A 134 31.64 -15.69 40.25
N ILE A 135 31.31 -14.89 41.26
CA ILE A 135 30.13 -14.00 41.22
C ILE A 135 30.31 -12.91 40.15
N SER A 136 31.49 -12.31 40.02
CA SER A 136 31.75 -11.28 38.99
C SER A 136 31.65 -11.84 37.57
N ASP A 137 32.17 -13.05 37.36
CA ASP A 137 32.12 -13.75 36.06
C ASP A 137 30.68 -14.07 35.69
N TYR A 138 29.86 -14.52 36.65
CA TYR A 138 28.43 -14.73 36.44
C TYR A 138 27.69 -13.49 35.93
N PHE A 139 27.94 -12.31 36.52
CA PHE A 139 27.28 -11.08 36.07
C PHE A 139 27.68 -10.67 34.64
N SER A 140 28.79 -11.22 34.15
CA SER A 140 29.33 -11.00 32.80
C SER A 140 28.87 -12.06 31.79
N ASN A 141 28.78 -13.33 32.19
CA ASN A 141 28.54 -14.47 31.28
C ASN A 141 27.16 -15.14 31.43
N GLY A 142 26.41 -14.86 32.51
CA GLY A 142 25.08 -15.40 32.76
C GLY A 142 24.99 -16.89 33.13
N SER A 143 26.12 -17.57 33.38
CA SER A 143 26.17 -19.02 33.64
C SER A 143 25.77 -19.36 35.08
N VAL A 144 24.46 -19.56 35.32
CA VAL A 144 23.92 -19.85 36.67
C VAL A 144 24.48 -21.16 37.23
N ASP A 145 24.40 -22.25 36.47
CA ASP A 145 24.74 -23.59 36.94
C ASP A 145 26.23 -23.70 37.32
N GLU A 146 27.13 -23.16 36.49
CA GLU A 146 28.57 -23.14 36.74
C GLU A 146 28.92 -22.34 38.00
N THR A 147 28.21 -21.24 38.24
CA THR A 147 28.43 -20.39 39.41
C THR A 147 27.94 -21.07 40.69
N VAL A 148 26.80 -21.77 40.63
CA VAL A 148 26.28 -22.54 41.77
C VAL A 148 27.23 -23.70 42.09
N GLU A 149 27.66 -24.47 41.09
CA GLU A 149 28.64 -25.57 41.28
C GLU A 149 29.96 -25.05 41.89
N ALA A 150 30.47 -23.91 41.41
CA ALA A 150 31.67 -23.29 41.95
C ALA A 150 31.51 -22.85 43.41
N LEU A 151 30.34 -22.35 43.79
CA LEU A 151 30.04 -21.95 45.18
C LEU A 151 29.81 -23.17 46.10
N GLU A 152 29.22 -24.25 45.58
CA GLU A 152 29.03 -25.53 46.30
C GLU A 152 30.35 -26.24 46.59
N ALA A 153 31.36 -26.06 45.74
CA ALA A 153 32.69 -26.65 45.94
C ALA A 153 33.39 -26.14 47.20
N TYR A 154 32.98 -25.00 47.76
CA TYR A 154 33.51 -24.49 49.02
C TYR A 154 32.81 -25.13 50.22
N THR A 155 33.52 -25.40 51.32
CA THR A 155 32.86 -25.83 52.58
C THR A 155 32.10 -24.64 53.17
N LEU A 156 30.82 -24.52 52.84
CA LEU A 156 29.98 -23.37 53.14
C LEU A 156 29.62 -23.31 54.63
N THR A 157 30.38 -22.51 55.40
CA THR A 157 29.96 -22.08 56.73
C THR A 157 28.91 -20.96 56.61
N LYS A 158 28.10 -20.72 57.67
CA LYS A 158 27.13 -19.61 57.67
C LYS A 158 27.78 -18.28 57.25
N ASP A 159 29.02 -18.02 57.68
CA ASP A 159 29.77 -16.80 57.34
C ASP A 159 30.09 -16.69 55.84
N ILE A 160 30.46 -17.80 55.19
CA ILE A 160 30.77 -17.84 53.75
C ILE A 160 29.49 -17.63 52.92
N VAL A 161 28.38 -18.27 53.32
CA VAL A 161 27.06 -18.09 52.66
C VAL A 161 26.61 -16.64 52.75
N MET A 162 26.71 -16.03 53.94
CA MET A 162 26.32 -14.63 54.17
C MET A 162 27.14 -13.67 53.30
N LYS A 163 28.47 -13.84 53.23
CA LYS A 163 29.31 -12.96 52.39
C LYS A 163 29.11 -13.18 50.89
N SER A 164 28.83 -14.41 50.46
CA SER A 164 28.50 -14.69 49.05
C SER A 164 27.23 -13.95 48.64
N LEU A 165 26.18 -13.99 49.48
CA LEU A 165 24.95 -13.23 49.25
C LEU A 165 25.19 -11.71 49.24
N GLN A 166 25.99 -11.20 50.18
CA GLN A 166 26.37 -9.78 50.21
C GLN A 166 27.13 -9.38 48.93
N HIS A 167 28.04 -10.22 48.42
CA HIS A 167 28.75 -9.97 47.16
C HIS A 167 27.83 -9.95 45.94
N ILE A 168 26.81 -10.81 45.89
CA ILE A 168 25.80 -10.78 44.81
C ILE A 168 25.02 -9.46 44.86
N VAL A 169 24.64 -9.00 46.06
CA VAL A 169 23.96 -7.71 46.23
C VAL A 169 24.88 -6.56 45.82
N ILE A 170 26.16 -6.57 46.20
CA ILE A 170 27.14 -5.54 45.80
C ILE A 170 27.32 -5.53 44.28
N ALA A 171 27.49 -6.69 43.64
CA ALA A 171 27.59 -6.76 42.18
C ALA A 171 26.33 -6.18 41.50
N ASN A 172 25.13 -6.49 42.03
CA ASN A 172 23.91 -5.87 41.55
C ASN A 172 23.86 -4.34 41.75
N LEU A 173 24.43 -3.83 42.85
CA LEU A 173 24.55 -2.39 43.10
C LEU A 173 25.52 -1.72 42.13
N GLU A 174 26.63 -2.38 41.77
CA GLU A 174 27.62 -1.90 40.78
C GLU A 174 27.00 -1.74 39.38
N TYR A 175 26.23 -2.73 38.91
CA TYR A 175 25.57 -2.68 37.59
C TYR A 175 24.24 -1.90 37.60
N GLY A 176 23.66 -1.72 38.79
CA GLY A 176 22.40 -1.01 39.03
C GLY A 176 21.14 -1.79 38.60
N PRO A 177 19.99 -1.11 38.46
CA PRO A 177 18.69 -1.68 38.08
C PRO A 177 18.68 -2.71 36.92
N ARG A 178 19.63 -2.61 35.99
CA ARG A 178 19.70 -3.41 34.75
C ARG A 178 20.03 -4.90 35.00
N LYS A 179 20.74 -5.23 36.08
CA LYS A 179 21.14 -6.62 36.41
C LYS A 179 20.36 -7.21 37.60
N VAL A 180 19.25 -6.58 38.01
CA VAL A 180 18.38 -7.09 39.09
C VAL A 180 17.85 -8.49 38.80
N LYS A 181 17.49 -8.79 37.55
CA LYS A 181 17.08 -10.13 37.12
C LYS A 181 18.23 -11.14 37.24
N THR A 182 19.42 -10.77 36.79
CA THR A 182 20.64 -11.60 36.91
C THR A 182 20.93 -11.94 38.37
N ALA A 183 20.89 -10.95 39.26
CA ALA A 183 21.06 -11.16 40.70
C ALA A 183 19.95 -12.06 41.30
N SER A 184 18.69 -11.81 40.96
CA SER A 184 17.55 -12.59 41.44
C SER A 184 17.62 -14.07 41.01
N LEU A 185 18.01 -14.33 39.76
CA LEU A 185 18.16 -15.69 39.25
C LEU A 185 19.21 -16.49 40.03
N LEU A 186 20.37 -15.89 40.33
CA LEU A 186 21.41 -16.56 41.10
C LEU A 186 20.99 -16.78 42.56
N ILE A 187 20.38 -15.78 43.20
CA ILE A 187 19.86 -15.93 44.58
C ILE A 187 18.77 -17.02 44.62
N SER A 188 17.87 -17.06 43.64
CA SER A 188 16.84 -18.10 43.52
C SER A 188 17.45 -19.49 43.30
N ALA A 189 18.52 -19.60 42.50
CA ALA A 189 19.23 -20.85 42.29
C ALA A 189 19.93 -21.35 43.55
N LEU A 190 20.62 -20.47 44.28
CA LEU A 190 21.27 -20.80 45.57
C LEU A 190 20.26 -21.20 46.66
N ALA A 191 19.06 -20.61 46.63
CA ALA A 191 17.97 -21.02 47.52
C ALA A 191 17.45 -22.43 47.18
N LYS A 192 17.39 -22.77 45.89
CA LYS A 192 16.89 -24.08 45.40
C LYS A 192 17.92 -25.20 45.55
N SER A 193 19.21 -24.90 45.51
CA SER A 193 20.28 -25.90 45.70
C SER A 193 20.61 -26.19 47.17
N GLU A 194 19.84 -25.62 48.11
CA GLU A 194 20.03 -25.73 49.57
C GLU A 194 21.35 -25.13 50.09
N VAL A 195 22.11 -24.44 49.24
CA VAL A 195 23.33 -23.69 49.59
C VAL A 195 23.02 -22.53 50.55
N ALA A 196 21.93 -21.81 50.31
CA ALA A 196 21.47 -20.71 51.13
C ALA A 196 20.04 -20.96 51.61
N SER A 197 19.82 -20.98 52.93
CA SER A 197 18.46 -21.00 53.46
C SER A 197 17.79 -19.63 53.26
N ILE A 198 16.45 -19.60 53.21
CA ILE A 198 15.67 -18.35 53.17
C ILE A 198 16.08 -17.42 54.34
N GLY A 199 16.33 -17.97 55.52
CA GLY A 199 16.82 -17.20 56.66
C GLY A 199 18.19 -16.54 56.40
N ASN A 200 19.11 -17.21 55.70
CA ASN A 200 20.38 -16.60 55.30
C ASN A 200 20.19 -15.44 54.32
N ILE A 201 19.25 -15.59 53.38
CA ILE A 201 18.93 -14.55 52.38
C ILE A 201 18.34 -13.34 53.09
N LEU A 202 17.35 -13.53 53.96
CA LEU A 202 16.73 -12.44 54.73
C LEU A 202 17.72 -11.76 55.67
N ASP A 203 18.56 -12.52 56.38
CA ASP A 203 19.62 -11.99 57.24
C ASP A 203 20.59 -11.10 56.40
N ALA A 204 21.06 -11.60 55.25
CA ALA A 204 22.04 -10.89 54.42
C ALA A 204 21.46 -9.61 53.80
N LEU A 205 20.23 -9.68 53.29
CA LEU A 205 19.52 -8.51 52.75
C LEU A 205 19.22 -7.48 53.83
N SER A 206 18.82 -7.92 55.03
CA SER A 206 18.56 -7.02 56.16
C SER A 206 19.85 -6.34 56.66
N GLU A 207 20.97 -7.06 56.71
CA GLU A 207 22.28 -6.51 57.09
C GLU A 207 22.74 -5.47 56.08
N MET A 208 22.69 -5.79 54.78
CA MET A 208 23.04 -4.85 53.70
C MET A 208 22.13 -3.61 53.70
N LEU A 209 20.83 -3.79 53.90
CA LEU A 209 19.90 -2.67 53.97
C LEU A 209 20.18 -1.79 55.19
N SER A 210 20.60 -2.37 56.33
CA SER A 210 20.97 -1.61 57.53
C SER A 210 22.17 -0.68 57.31
N ASP A 211 23.03 -1.01 56.35
CA ASP A 211 24.21 -0.22 55.95
C ASP A 211 23.94 0.71 54.75
N LEU A 212 22.67 0.93 54.39
CA LEU A 212 22.27 1.70 53.21
C LEU A 212 22.90 3.11 53.13
N GLU A 213 23.11 3.80 54.25
CA GLU A 213 23.70 5.14 54.23
C GLU A 213 25.15 5.14 53.76
N ASN A 214 25.92 4.12 54.11
CA ASN A 214 27.29 3.95 53.61
C ASN A 214 27.27 3.49 52.15
N LEU A 215 26.39 2.53 51.81
CA LEU A 215 26.25 2.06 50.42
C LEU A 215 25.83 3.17 49.44
N LEU A 216 25.04 4.15 49.87
CA LEU A 216 24.65 5.29 49.04
C LEU A 216 25.82 6.22 48.69
N LEU A 217 26.93 6.18 49.45
CA LEU A 217 28.13 6.96 49.13
C LEU A 217 28.83 6.41 47.88
N ASP A 218 28.86 5.08 47.75
CA ASP A 218 29.52 4.39 46.64
C ASP A 218 28.56 4.09 45.48
N TYR A 219 27.27 3.87 45.78
CA TYR A 219 26.24 3.47 44.82
C TYR A 219 25.02 4.40 44.92
N PRO A 220 24.97 5.50 44.16
CA PRO A 220 23.89 6.48 44.23
C PRO A 220 22.49 5.91 43.94
N THR A 221 22.41 4.80 43.19
CA THR A 221 21.16 4.11 42.86
C THR A 221 20.75 3.03 43.87
N ALA A 222 21.49 2.85 44.98
CA ALA A 222 21.30 1.72 45.89
C ALA A 222 19.85 1.57 46.38
N ALA A 223 19.21 2.67 46.79
CA ALA A 223 17.83 2.64 47.26
C ALA A 223 16.88 2.06 46.20
N LYS A 224 16.97 2.53 44.95
CA LYS A 224 16.17 2.02 43.83
C LYS A 224 16.50 0.56 43.52
N THR A 225 17.78 0.18 43.55
CA THR A 225 18.19 -1.21 43.30
C THR A 225 17.65 -2.15 44.39
N PHE A 226 17.61 -1.75 45.66
CA PHE A 226 17.00 -2.55 46.74
C PHE A 226 15.48 -2.68 46.59
N GLU A 227 14.77 -1.58 46.27
CA GLU A 227 13.32 -1.61 46.01
C GLU A 227 12.96 -2.66 44.94
N GLN A 228 13.75 -2.67 43.87
CA GLN A 228 13.54 -3.56 42.73
C GLN A 228 13.97 -5.00 43.01
N LEU A 229 15.13 -5.19 43.65
CA LEU A 229 15.61 -6.53 44.01
C LEU A 229 14.65 -7.22 44.98
N PHE A 230 14.16 -6.53 46.01
CA PHE A 230 13.18 -7.09 46.95
C PHE A 230 11.88 -7.45 46.26
N ALA A 231 11.34 -6.56 45.43
CA ALA A 231 10.12 -6.85 44.68
C ALA A 231 10.29 -8.07 43.76
N ARG A 232 11.47 -8.21 43.14
CA ARG A 232 11.77 -9.30 42.22
C ARG A 232 11.97 -10.63 42.93
N LEU A 233 12.66 -10.65 44.08
CA LEU A 233 12.84 -11.87 44.88
C LEU A 233 11.50 -12.39 45.44
N VAL A 234 10.57 -11.49 45.78
CA VAL A 234 9.19 -11.90 46.11
C VAL A 234 8.46 -12.48 44.90
N PHE A 235 8.64 -11.87 43.72
CA PHE A 235 8.02 -12.33 42.49
C PHE A 235 8.56 -13.67 41.97
N ASP A 236 9.86 -13.91 42.11
CA ASP A 236 10.52 -15.17 41.73
C ASP A 236 10.35 -16.26 42.82
N ASP A 237 9.42 -16.06 43.77
CA ASP A 237 9.07 -16.95 44.88
C ASP A 237 10.28 -17.35 45.77
N VAL A 238 11.26 -16.46 45.95
CA VAL A 238 12.41 -16.69 46.83
C VAL A 238 12.03 -16.51 48.30
N PHE A 239 11.26 -15.46 48.61
CA PHE A 239 10.65 -15.24 49.93
C PHE A 239 9.28 -14.55 49.78
N THR A 240 8.47 -14.56 50.82
CA THR A 240 7.09 -14.08 50.77
C THR A 240 6.96 -12.59 51.08
N VAL A 241 5.78 -12.02 50.77
CA VAL A 241 5.44 -10.65 51.19
C VAL A 241 5.45 -10.50 52.72
N ASP A 242 5.16 -11.57 53.47
CA ASP A 242 5.18 -11.56 54.93
C ASP A 242 6.62 -11.50 55.46
N ASP A 243 7.57 -12.21 54.83
CA ASP A 243 9.00 -12.12 55.15
C ASP A 243 9.55 -10.69 54.91
N LEU A 244 9.08 -10.03 53.85
CA LEU A 244 9.42 -8.62 53.57
C LEU A 244 8.84 -7.67 54.64
N GLU A 245 7.66 -7.99 55.18
CA GLU A 245 7.07 -7.24 56.28
C GLU A 245 7.85 -7.40 57.59
N ASP A 246 8.45 -8.57 57.85
CA ASP A 246 9.30 -8.79 59.02
C ASP A 246 10.59 -7.95 58.95
N ILE A 247 11.22 -7.85 57.77
CA ILE A 247 12.33 -6.92 57.52
C ILE A 247 11.85 -5.48 57.77
N ARG A 248 10.70 -5.09 57.21
CA ARG A 248 10.15 -3.74 57.39
C ARG A 248 9.89 -3.41 58.86
N MET A 249 9.27 -4.31 59.62
CA MET A 249 8.98 -4.09 61.04
C MET A 249 10.25 -3.91 61.87
N SER A 250 11.32 -4.64 61.53
CA SER A 250 12.64 -4.45 62.14
C SER A 250 13.22 -3.05 61.87
N THR A 251 13.05 -2.50 60.67
CA THR A 251 13.50 -1.12 60.33
C THR A 251 12.71 -0.02 61.06
N VAL A 252 11.41 -0.25 61.32
CA VAL A 252 10.56 0.67 62.08
C VAL A 252 10.99 0.71 63.55
N ILE A 253 11.34 -0.44 64.14
CA ILE A 253 11.86 -0.51 65.52
C ILE A 253 13.17 0.28 65.64
N LEU A 254 14.03 0.23 64.62
CA LEU A 254 15.29 0.99 64.55
C LEU A 254 15.11 2.45 64.10
N ASN A 255 13.87 2.89 63.84
CA ASN A 255 13.51 4.26 63.46
C ASN A 255 14.16 4.77 62.16
N ASN A 256 14.47 3.89 61.20
CA ASN A 256 15.09 4.28 59.92
C ASN A 256 14.03 4.49 58.82
N SER A 257 13.72 5.75 58.55
CA SER A 257 12.64 6.12 57.62
C SER A 257 12.91 5.73 56.17
N LYS A 258 14.16 5.78 55.69
CA LYS A 258 14.52 5.44 54.30
C LYS A 258 14.39 3.94 54.05
N MET A 259 14.90 3.10 54.96
CA MET A 259 14.76 1.64 54.83
C MET A 259 13.30 1.20 54.84
N ASN A 260 12.48 1.79 55.71
CA ASN A 260 11.05 1.50 55.75
C ASN A 260 10.34 1.89 54.44
N GLN A 261 10.73 2.99 53.79
CA GLN A 261 10.19 3.37 52.47
C GLN A 261 10.54 2.35 51.39
N ILE A 262 11.78 1.86 51.36
CA ILE A 262 12.23 0.85 50.39
C ILE A 262 11.36 -0.41 50.47
N CYS A 263 11.11 -0.93 51.67
CA CYS A 263 10.25 -2.12 51.84
C CYS A 263 8.80 -1.87 51.43
N LEU A 264 8.24 -0.66 51.67
CA LEU A 264 6.89 -0.30 51.26
C LEU A 264 6.75 -0.23 49.73
N VAL A 265 7.75 0.36 49.05
CA VAL A 265 7.79 0.44 47.59
C VAL A 265 7.95 -0.95 46.99
N ALA A 266 8.87 -1.76 47.51
CA ALA A 266 9.08 -3.14 47.08
C ALA A 266 7.80 -3.98 47.19
N LYS A 267 7.06 -3.85 48.30
CA LYS A 267 5.77 -4.52 48.49
C LYS A 267 4.72 -4.07 47.48
N SER A 268 4.69 -2.79 47.13
CA SER A 268 3.79 -2.26 46.12
C SER A 268 4.07 -2.91 44.75
N PHE A 269 5.34 -2.98 44.37
CA PHE A 269 5.76 -3.63 43.12
C PHE A 269 5.48 -5.12 43.11
N ALA A 270 5.77 -5.85 44.20
CA ALA A 270 5.48 -7.27 44.32
C ALA A 270 3.99 -7.62 44.12
N LYS A 271 3.08 -6.70 44.48
CA LYS A 271 1.63 -6.87 44.30
C LYS A 271 1.15 -6.59 42.87
N ASN A 272 1.99 -6.03 42.01
CA ASN A 272 1.64 -5.68 40.63
C ASN A 272 2.56 -6.40 39.63
N PRO A 273 2.24 -7.66 39.27
CA PRO A 273 3.08 -8.49 38.40
C PRO A 273 3.20 -7.96 36.97
N VAL A 274 2.31 -7.04 36.54
CA VAL A 274 2.42 -6.37 35.25
C VAL A 274 3.61 -5.42 35.26
N ILE A 275 3.73 -4.54 36.28
CA ILE A 275 4.87 -3.61 36.43
C ILE A 275 6.21 -4.38 36.49
N LEU A 276 6.25 -5.54 37.17
CA LEU A 276 7.45 -6.38 37.23
C LEU A 276 7.82 -7.06 35.91
N ARG A 277 6.86 -7.26 34.99
CA ARG A 277 7.15 -7.71 33.62
C ARG A 277 7.60 -6.56 32.73
N THR A 278 6.96 -5.39 32.79
CA THR A 278 7.28 -4.25 31.91
C THR A 278 8.51 -3.44 32.36
N MET A 279 8.87 -3.46 33.64
CA MET A 279 9.98 -2.66 34.18
C MET A 279 11.33 -3.43 34.20
N PHE A 280 11.33 -4.71 33.80
CA PHE A 280 12.47 -5.63 33.93
C PHE A 280 12.64 -6.62 32.75
N GLU A 281 12.36 -6.18 31.53
CA GLU A 281 12.85 -6.86 30.32
C GLU A 281 14.38 -6.62 30.19
N PRO A 282 15.16 -7.59 29.66
CA PRO A 282 16.61 -7.49 29.58
C PRO A 282 17.06 -6.21 28.85
N SER A 283 17.82 -5.34 29.50
CA SER A 283 18.46 -4.24 28.79
C SER A 283 19.81 -4.71 28.22
N GLY A 284 19.86 -4.90 26.90
CA GLY A 284 21.10 -5.03 26.10
C GLY A 284 21.54 -6.45 25.73
N GLY A 285 22.15 -6.57 24.55
CA GLY A 285 23.09 -7.62 24.07
C GLY A 285 22.65 -9.09 24.01
N GLU A 286 21.80 -9.56 24.93
CA GLU A 286 21.42 -10.96 25.15
C GLU A 286 20.01 -11.29 24.61
N GLU A 287 19.28 -10.30 24.07
CA GLU A 287 17.97 -10.50 23.45
C GLU A 287 18.08 -11.01 22.00
N SER A 288 17.09 -11.79 21.55
CA SER A 288 17.02 -12.20 20.14
C SER A 288 16.73 -10.99 19.24
N LEU A 289 17.33 -10.96 18.05
CA LEU A 289 17.17 -9.87 17.08
C LEU A 289 15.69 -9.55 16.78
N ASP A 290 14.83 -10.58 16.69
CA ASP A 290 13.37 -10.42 16.46
C ASP A 290 12.66 -9.58 17.54
N VAL A 291 13.13 -9.67 18.79
CA VAL A 291 12.57 -8.91 19.92
C VAL A 291 13.03 -7.45 19.84
N ILE A 292 14.31 -7.24 19.51
CA ILE A 292 14.87 -5.90 19.32
C ILE A 292 14.18 -5.18 18.15
N ASP A 293 13.97 -5.85 17.03
CA ASP A 293 13.24 -5.30 15.88
C ASP A 293 11.79 -4.95 16.25
N SER A 294 11.15 -5.78 17.08
CA SER A 294 9.81 -5.47 17.62
C SER A 294 9.80 -4.22 18.50
N HIS A 295 10.83 -4.00 19.31
CA HIS A 295 10.99 -2.75 20.09
C HIS A 295 11.19 -1.54 19.17
N PHE A 296 12.00 -1.65 18.12
CA PHE A 296 12.17 -0.59 17.13
C PHE A 296 10.84 -0.19 16.48
N VAL A 297 10.07 -1.16 15.99
CA VAL A 297 8.77 -0.90 15.36
C VAL A 297 7.79 -0.23 16.32
N ASN A 298 7.77 -0.64 17.59
CA ASN A 298 6.90 -0.02 18.60
C ASN A 298 7.31 1.44 18.91
N ILE A 299 8.62 1.70 19.03
CA ILE A 299 9.13 3.07 19.24
C ILE A 299 8.80 3.96 18.03
N LEU A 300 8.99 3.45 16.81
CA LEU A 300 8.62 4.15 15.59
C LEU A 300 7.13 4.46 15.56
N ARG A 301 6.26 3.48 15.86
CA ARG A 301 4.81 3.68 15.91
C ARG A 301 4.43 4.81 16.87
N ASP A 302 5.01 4.83 18.06
CA ASP A 302 4.75 5.88 19.05
C ASP A 302 5.25 7.25 18.57
N TYR A 303 6.42 7.29 17.92
CA TYR A 303 6.97 8.51 17.34
C TYR A 303 6.06 9.11 16.25
N PHE A 304 5.59 8.28 15.33
CA PHE A 304 4.72 8.74 14.25
C PHE A 304 3.36 9.27 14.74
N ILE A 305 2.96 8.92 15.96
CA ILE A 305 1.74 9.43 16.62
C ILE A 305 2.03 10.69 17.44
N ASN A 306 3.10 10.69 18.23
CA ASN A 306 3.34 11.71 19.26
C ASN A 306 4.37 12.78 18.86
N HIS A 307 5.15 12.52 17.80
CA HIS A 307 6.20 13.38 17.26
C HIS A 307 7.32 13.76 18.25
N ASP A 308 7.55 12.93 19.28
CA ASP A 308 8.57 13.16 20.31
C ASP A 308 9.88 12.44 19.96
N GLN A 309 10.85 13.18 19.39
CA GLN A 309 12.15 12.64 19.00
C GLN A 309 13.02 12.30 20.22
N ASP A 310 12.87 13.06 21.32
CA ASP A 310 13.69 12.90 22.52
C ASP A 310 13.27 11.67 23.32
N ASP A 311 11.97 11.39 23.42
CA ASP A 311 11.44 10.15 23.98
C ASP A 311 11.91 8.93 23.19
N SER A 312 11.77 9.00 21.87
CA SER A 312 12.19 7.94 20.97
C SER A 312 13.69 7.64 21.10
N MET A 313 14.53 8.68 21.08
CA MET A 313 15.98 8.53 21.25
C MET A 313 16.36 7.98 22.63
N ARG A 314 15.68 8.39 23.70
CA ARG A 314 15.94 7.87 25.05
C ARG A 314 15.62 6.38 25.14
N ARG A 315 14.44 5.98 24.65
CA ARG A 315 14.01 4.57 24.64
C ARG A 315 14.94 3.70 23.79
N LEU A 316 15.42 4.20 22.66
CA LEU A 316 16.40 3.48 21.84
C LEU A 316 17.77 3.37 22.52
N LYS A 317 18.23 4.41 23.24
CA LYS A 317 19.46 4.35 24.04
C LYS A 317 19.35 3.32 25.17
N ASP A 318 18.17 3.20 25.78
CA ASP A 318 17.91 2.25 26.86
C ASP A 318 18.01 0.78 26.39
N LEU A 319 17.81 0.50 25.09
CA LEU A 319 18.00 -0.84 24.51
C LEU A 319 19.48 -1.26 24.48
N GLY A 320 20.44 -0.33 24.47
CA GLY A 320 21.87 -0.64 24.60
C GLY A 320 22.48 -1.44 23.43
N VAL A 321 21.98 -1.28 22.20
CA VAL A 321 22.40 -2.05 21.00
C VAL A 321 23.01 -1.17 19.88
N PRO A 322 24.11 -0.43 20.14
CA PRO A 322 24.68 0.55 19.20
C PRO A 322 25.10 -0.03 17.85
N HIS A 323 25.51 -1.30 17.82
CA HIS A 323 25.93 -1.98 16.59
C HIS A 323 24.77 -2.37 15.68
N TYR A 324 23.52 -2.36 16.19
CA TYR A 324 22.33 -2.78 15.45
C TYR A 324 21.46 -1.61 14.98
N HIS A 325 21.95 -0.37 15.12
CA HIS A 325 21.24 0.84 14.71
C HIS A 325 20.91 0.90 13.21
N HIS A 326 21.63 0.17 12.35
CA HIS A 326 21.29 0.06 10.93
C HIS A 326 19.94 -0.65 10.70
N SER A 327 19.57 -1.62 11.57
CA SER A 327 18.26 -2.28 11.50
C SER A 327 17.14 -1.32 11.89
N PHE A 328 17.36 -0.46 12.88
CA PHE A 328 16.41 0.61 13.21
C PHE A 328 16.13 1.51 12.00
N VAL A 329 17.17 1.89 11.24
CA VAL A 329 17.02 2.70 10.02
C VAL A 329 16.23 1.95 8.94
N LEU A 330 16.49 0.66 8.74
CA LEU A 330 15.67 -0.20 7.85
C LEU A 330 14.20 -0.21 8.28
N GLN A 331 13.90 -0.49 9.55
CA GLN A 331 12.53 -0.55 10.06
C GLN A 331 11.82 0.82 9.91
N ALA A 332 12.55 1.91 10.09
CA ALA A 332 12.03 3.27 9.91
C ALA A 332 11.69 3.56 8.44
N LEU A 333 12.53 3.13 7.49
CA LEU A 333 12.29 3.24 6.04
C LEU A 333 11.09 2.40 5.60
N VAL A 334 10.99 1.16 6.08
CA VAL A 334 9.85 0.27 5.81
C VAL A 334 8.56 0.87 6.39
N TYR A 335 8.59 1.36 7.62
CA TYR A 335 7.42 1.98 8.25
C TYR A 335 6.97 3.24 7.51
N ALA A 336 7.90 4.11 7.13
CA ALA A 336 7.60 5.34 6.40
C ALA A 336 7.01 5.06 5.01
N THR A 337 7.47 4.00 4.34
CA THR A 337 6.95 3.60 3.02
C THR A 337 5.65 2.79 3.08
N ASP A 338 5.40 2.03 4.15
CA ASP A 338 4.12 1.33 4.38
C ASP A 338 2.98 2.29 4.74
N LYS A 339 3.25 3.26 5.62
CA LYS A 339 2.26 4.25 6.07
C LYS A 339 2.31 5.49 5.19
N ILE A 340 1.80 5.36 3.97
CA ILE A 340 1.81 6.40 2.92
C ILE A 340 1.12 7.69 3.39
N THR A 341 1.91 8.71 3.75
CA THR A 341 1.55 10.15 3.75
C THR A 341 2.84 10.98 3.59
N GLU A 342 2.79 12.14 2.91
CA GLU A 342 3.93 13.09 2.88
C GLU A 342 4.38 13.46 4.31
N GLN A 343 3.43 13.55 5.24
CA GLN A 343 3.67 13.83 6.65
C GLN A 343 4.57 12.77 7.31
N ASN A 344 4.37 11.48 7.02
CA ASN A 344 5.23 10.42 7.57
C ASN A 344 6.64 10.46 6.97
N MET A 345 6.80 10.92 5.74
CA MET A 345 8.12 11.07 5.12
C MET A 345 8.91 12.21 5.78
N ASP A 346 8.26 13.35 6.02
CA ASP A 346 8.90 14.48 6.71
C ASP A 346 9.26 14.13 8.16
N LEU A 347 8.34 13.45 8.87
CA LEU A 347 8.60 12.97 10.23
C LEU A 347 9.79 12.00 10.26
N PHE A 348 9.91 11.10 9.28
CA PHE A 348 11.06 10.21 9.16
C PHE A 348 12.38 10.98 9.02
N ILE A 349 12.44 11.97 8.10
CA ILE A 349 13.63 12.80 7.88
C ILE A 349 14.00 13.58 9.15
N VAL A 350 12.99 14.13 9.84
CA VAL A 350 13.17 14.85 11.11
C VAL A 350 13.75 13.93 12.19
N LEU A 351 13.25 12.71 12.33
CA LEU A 351 13.72 11.74 13.32
C LEU A 351 15.18 11.35 13.09
N LEU A 352 15.53 10.92 11.87
CA LEU A 352 16.89 10.51 11.54
C LEU A 352 17.89 11.66 11.70
N LYS A 353 17.49 12.87 11.30
CA LYS A 353 18.30 14.07 11.48
C LYS A 353 18.57 14.35 12.96
N HIS A 354 17.54 14.33 13.81
CA HIS A 354 17.69 14.53 15.24
C HIS A 354 18.61 13.48 15.87
N MET A 355 18.48 12.22 15.47
CA MET A 355 19.31 11.13 15.98
C MET A 355 20.77 11.22 15.53
N LEU A 356 21.01 11.67 14.30
CA LEU A 356 22.36 11.92 13.78
C LEU A 356 23.02 13.11 14.49
N ASP A 357 22.29 14.24 14.59
CA ASP A 357 22.78 15.48 15.22
C ASP A 357 23.10 15.29 16.72
N ASN A 358 22.40 14.36 17.40
CA ASN A 358 22.62 14.00 18.81
C ASN A 358 23.51 12.76 19.02
N GLY A 359 24.19 12.27 17.97
CA GLY A 359 25.18 11.19 18.05
C GLY A 359 24.62 9.82 18.43
N PHE A 360 23.32 9.59 18.27
CA PHE A 360 22.71 8.26 18.43
C PHE A 360 22.94 7.41 17.17
N LEU A 361 22.71 7.99 16.00
CA LEU A 361 23.06 7.38 14.71
C LEU A 361 24.44 7.87 14.25
N THR A 362 25.16 6.99 13.57
CA THR A 362 26.33 7.36 12.77
C THR A 362 25.93 7.39 11.30
N THR A 363 26.66 8.14 10.48
CA THR A 363 26.45 8.11 9.02
C THR A 363 26.59 6.69 8.49
N THR A 364 27.55 5.90 8.98
CA THR A 364 27.73 4.50 8.58
C THR A 364 26.50 3.63 8.87
N SER A 365 25.91 3.74 10.06
CA SER A 365 24.69 2.98 10.38
C SER A 365 23.49 3.44 9.54
N LEU A 366 23.44 4.73 9.19
CA LEU A 366 22.39 5.29 8.36
C LEU A 366 22.50 4.77 6.92
N GLU A 367 23.68 4.83 6.31
CA GLU A 367 23.90 4.31 4.96
C GLU A 367 23.68 2.79 4.87
N ALA A 368 24.17 2.03 5.86
CA ALA A 368 23.91 0.59 5.94
C ALA A 368 22.41 0.26 6.00
N GLY A 369 21.62 1.07 6.71
CA GLY A 369 20.16 0.92 6.74
C GLY A 369 19.49 1.17 5.38
N PHE A 370 19.95 2.17 4.62
CA PHE A 370 19.47 2.42 3.25
C PHE A 370 19.83 1.28 2.29
N HIS A 371 21.03 0.71 2.40
CA HIS A 371 21.41 -0.45 1.60
C HIS A 371 20.54 -1.67 1.89
N LEU A 372 20.33 -1.99 3.17
CA LEU A 372 19.42 -3.08 3.56
C LEU A 372 17.99 -2.84 3.06
N PHE A 373 17.53 -1.59 3.06
CA PHE A 373 16.23 -1.23 2.53
C PHE A 373 16.15 -1.47 1.02
N PHE A 374 17.16 -1.07 0.26
CA PHE A 374 17.24 -1.32 -1.19
C PHE A 374 17.22 -2.82 -1.52
N ASP A 375 17.95 -3.63 -0.76
CA ASP A 375 17.96 -5.09 -0.91
C ASP A 375 16.57 -5.69 -0.64
N SER A 376 15.81 -5.12 0.30
CA SER A 376 14.46 -5.57 0.65
C SER A 376 13.35 -5.12 -0.30
N LEU A 377 13.60 -4.16 -1.21
CA LEU A 377 12.57 -3.60 -2.10
C LEU A 377 11.90 -4.67 -2.99
N ILE A 378 12.67 -5.69 -3.38
CA ILE A 378 12.17 -6.78 -4.22
C ILE A 378 11.11 -7.65 -3.51
N ASP A 379 11.21 -7.75 -2.18
CA ASP A 379 10.27 -8.51 -1.36
C ASP A 379 9.13 -7.62 -0.89
N LEU A 380 9.44 -6.39 -0.47
CA LEU A 380 8.46 -5.41 -0.02
C LEU A 380 7.44 -5.05 -1.10
N ARG A 381 7.79 -5.11 -2.39
CA ARG A 381 6.86 -4.77 -3.48
C ARG A 381 5.59 -5.62 -3.50
N PHE A 382 5.65 -6.83 -2.95
CA PHE A 382 4.50 -7.74 -2.90
C PHE A 382 3.44 -7.24 -1.92
N ASP A 383 3.87 -6.55 -0.86
CA ASP A 383 2.98 -5.96 0.15
C ASP A 383 2.75 -4.46 -0.09
N LEU A 384 3.70 -3.77 -0.72
CA LEU A 384 3.74 -2.33 -0.96
C LEU A 384 3.95 -2.03 -2.46
N PRO A 385 2.87 -1.90 -3.27
CA PRO A 385 2.97 -1.71 -4.72
C PRO A 385 3.82 -0.51 -5.16
N LEU A 386 3.92 0.51 -4.31
CA LEU A 386 4.63 1.77 -4.56
C LEU A 386 6.03 1.83 -3.96
N VAL A 387 6.51 0.74 -3.38
CA VAL A 387 7.73 0.79 -2.55
C VAL A 387 8.92 1.37 -3.31
N TYR A 388 9.05 1.11 -4.61
CA TYR A 388 10.14 1.68 -5.42
C TYR A 388 10.02 3.20 -5.55
N SER A 389 8.87 3.73 -5.96
CA SER A 389 8.69 5.17 -6.14
C SER A 389 8.77 5.94 -4.81
N LEU A 390 8.24 5.37 -3.73
CA LEU A 390 8.38 5.92 -2.37
C LEU A 390 9.83 5.83 -1.87
N ALA A 391 10.52 4.72 -2.14
CA ALA A 391 11.93 4.55 -1.80
C ALA A 391 12.82 5.53 -2.56
N LYS A 392 12.49 5.85 -3.82
CA LYS A 392 13.20 6.90 -4.56
C LYS A 392 12.98 8.26 -3.90
N TYR A 393 11.74 8.60 -3.60
CA TYR A 393 11.39 9.86 -2.95
C TYR A 393 12.06 10.04 -1.58
N ILE A 394 12.02 9.02 -0.71
CA ILE A 394 12.64 9.07 0.63
C ILE A 394 14.17 9.21 0.53
N THR A 395 14.78 8.54 -0.45
CA THR A 395 16.23 8.59 -0.70
C THR A 395 16.64 9.98 -1.18
N GLU A 396 15.90 10.58 -2.10
CA GLU A 396 16.17 11.94 -2.56
C GLU A 396 15.96 12.98 -1.46
N SER A 397 14.94 12.81 -0.63
CA SER A 397 14.67 13.69 0.52
C SER A 397 15.77 13.56 1.58
N ALA A 398 16.23 12.35 1.88
CA ALA A 398 17.35 12.10 2.79
C ALA A 398 18.66 12.71 2.27
N PHE A 399 18.92 12.63 0.96
CA PHE A 399 20.08 13.29 0.35
C PHE A 399 19.98 14.81 0.44
N LYS A 400 18.83 15.40 0.10
CA LYS A 400 18.60 16.86 0.21
C LYS A 400 18.75 17.35 1.66
N ALA A 401 18.39 16.52 2.64
CA ALA A 401 18.56 16.81 4.06
C ALA A 401 19.99 16.58 4.59
N GLY A 402 20.91 16.08 3.75
CA GLY A 402 22.31 15.81 4.11
C GLY A 402 22.49 14.58 5.01
N LEU A 403 21.54 13.64 5.01
CA LEU A 403 21.59 12.43 5.84
C LEU A 403 22.44 11.32 5.21
N ILE A 404 22.39 11.18 3.88
CA ILE A 404 23.14 10.19 3.10
C ILE A 404 24.02 10.87 2.04
N HIS A 405 25.12 10.21 1.67
CA HIS A 405 25.95 10.67 0.57
C HIS A 405 25.41 10.26 -0.81
N ARG A 406 25.95 10.88 -1.86
CA ARG A 406 25.50 10.66 -3.25
C ARG A 406 25.76 9.23 -3.71
N GLU A 407 26.77 8.59 -3.17
CA GLU A 407 27.14 7.19 -3.42
C GLU A 407 25.98 6.24 -3.07
N VAL A 408 25.26 6.51 -1.98
CA VAL A 408 24.09 5.72 -1.56
C VAL A 408 22.94 5.85 -2.56
N ILE A 409 22.68 7.06 -3.08
CA ILE A 409 21.65 7.26 -4.12
C ILE A 409 21.96 6.43 -5.37
N ASN A 410 23.23 6.35 -5.75
CA ASN A 410 23.64 5.58 -6.93
C ASN A 410 23.44 4.06 -6.73
N CYS A 411 23.28 3.60 -5.49
CA CYS A 411 22.99 2.20 -5.15
C CYS A 411 21.49 1.89 -5.12
N TYR A 412 20.62 2.90 -5.29
CA TYR A 412 19.19 2.65 -5.45
C TYR A 412 18.98 1.74 -6.67
N PRO A 413 18.22 0.63 -6.56
CA PRO A 413 18.05 -0.32 -7.64
C PRO A 413 17.29 0.32 -8.79
N HIS A 414 18.05 0.81 -9.77
CA HIS A 414 17.58 1.01 -11.12
C HIS A 414 17.42 -0.40 -11.69
N THR A 415 16.18 -0.87 -11.86
CA THR A 415 15.94 -2.17 -12.50
C THR A 415 16.82 -2.28 -13.76
N GLU A 416 17.47 -3.44 -13.98
CA GLU A 416 18.57 -3.66 -14.94
C GLU A 416 18.31 -3.19 -16.39
N ALA A 417 17.09 -2.75 -16.71
CA ALA A 417 16.73 -2.11 -17.97
C ALA A 417 17.22 -0.64 -18.11
N TYR A 418 17.66 0.02 -17.05
CA TYR A 418 17.89 1.48 -17.05
C TYR A 418 19.35 1.94 -17.21
N THR A 419 20.35 1.08 -17.00
CA THR A 419 21.76 1.46 -17.10
C THR A 419 22.14 2.08 -18.45
N PRO A 420 21.64 1.59 -19.60
CA PRO A 420 21.91 2.23 -20.89
C PRO A 420 21.14 3.56 -21.10
N LEU A 421 19.91 3.68 -20.60
CA LEU A 421 19.04 4.85 -20.81
C LEU A 421 19.44 6.04 -19.96
N VAL A 422 19.83 5.80 -18.70
CA VAL A 422 20.29 6.86 -17.77
C VAL A 422 21.64 7.43 -18.22
N VAL A 423 22.54 6.60 -18.74
CA VAL A 423 23.84 7.04 -19.30
C VAL A 423 23.63 7.92 -20.53
N GLU A 424 22.64 7.62 -21.37
CA GLU A 424 22.36 8.40 -22.58
C GLU A 424 21.59 9.70 -22.26
N ALA A 425 20.72 9.70 -21.25
CA ALA A 425 20.04 10.90 -20.73
C ALA A 425 21.02 11.87 -20.06
N ARG A 426 21.96 11.36 -19.24
CA ARG A 426 23.01 12.19 -18.59
C ARG A 426 23.97 12.85 -19.58
N LYS A 427 24.12 12.32 -20.80
CA LYS A 427 24.92 12.97 -21.86
C LYS A 427 24.21 14.14 -22.54
N ARG A 428 22.89 14.29 -22.37
CA ARG A 428 22.07 15.28 -23.10
C ARG A 428 21.54 16.44 -22.26
N VAL A 429 21.80 16.45 -20.95
CA VAL A 429 21.44 17.59 -20.08
C VAL A 429 22.64 18.55 -19.98
N PRO A 430 22.55 19.79 -20.49
CA PRO A 430 23.53 20.82 -20.19
C PRO A 430 23.44 21.19 -18.71
N THR A 431 24.57 21.14 -18.00
CA THR A 431 24.68 21.65 -16.63
C THR A 431 24.84 23.17 -16.70
N ASP A 432 23.75 23.91 -16.45
CA ASP A 432 23.83 25.36 -16.23
C ASP A 432 24.11 25.61 -14.75
N ASP A 433 25.39 25.85 -14.44
CA ASP A 433 25.80 26.45 -13.18
C ASP A 433 27.02 27.35 -13.45
N GLU A 434 26.78 28.59 -13.87
CA GLU A 434 27.65 29.73 -13.57
C GLU A 434 26.85 31.05 -13.56
N GLY A 435 26.87 31.75 -12.43
CA GLY A 435 26.93 33.21 -12.44
C GLY A 435 25.74 33.97 -11.84
N VAL A 436 25.70 34.05 -10.51
CA VAL A 436 24.99 35.10 -9.76
C VAL A 436 25.51 36.49 -10.15
N GLY A 437 24.62 37.39 -10.57
CA GLY A 437 24.90 38.80 -10.79
C GLY A 437 23.63 39.64 -10.71
N SER A 438 23.45 40.28 -9.55
CA SER A 438 22.39 41.24 -9.24
C SER A 438 22.42 42.45 -10.19
N LEU A 439 21.24 43.02 -10.51
CA LEU A 439 21.00 44.46 -10.46
C LEU A 439 19.53 44.82 -10.74
N SER A 440 19.15 45.90 -10.08
CA SER A 440 17.85 46.48 -9.82
C SER A 440 17.16 47.15 -11.02
N SER A 441 15.83 47.24 -10.89
CA SER A 441 14.91 48.26 -11.42
C SER A 441 15.51 49.52 -12.07
N ASN A 442 14.96 49.91 -13.23
CA ASN A 442 14.54 51.29 -13.46
C ASN A 442 13.56 51.42 -14.66
N VAL A 443 12.58 52.28 -14.45
CA VAL A 443 11.53 52.76 -15.36
C VAL A 443 11.94 54.13 -15.92
N SER A 444 11.63 54.41 -17.21
CA SER A 444 11.34 55.72 -17.86
C SER A 444 11.74 55.64 -19.35
N SER A 445 10.79 55.67 -20.31
CA SER A 445 10.16 56.84 -20.97
C SER A 445 11.13 57.67 -21.83
N ASP A 446 10.97 57.62 -23.16
CA ASP A 446 10.49 58.75 -23.99
C ASP A 446 10.67 58.52 -25.50
N GLU A 447 9.81 59.25 -26.23
CA GLU A 447 9.39 59.18 -27.63
C GLU A 447 10.38 59.73 -28.68
N ASP A 448 10.00 59.47 -29.93
CA ASP A 448 10.06 60.36 -31.11
C ASP A 448 11.23 60.36 -32.12
N SER A 449 11.03 59.55 -33.18
CA SER A 449 10.59 60.00 -34.53
C SER A 449 11.57 60.38 -35.68
N ILE A 450 11.13 60.04 -36.92
CA ILE A 450 11.31 60.69 -38.25
C ILE A 450 12.08 59.93 -39.39
N SER A 451 11.31 59.11 -40.14
CA SER A 451 10.86 59.30 -41.56
C SER A 451 11.57 58.74 -42.83
N LYS A 452 10.68 58.41 -43.80
CA LYS A 452 10.70 58.39 -45.30
C LYS A 452 10.75 57.00 -45.97
N MET A 453 9.98 56.66 -47.02
CA MET A 453 9.09 57.39 -47.96
C MET A 453 8.23 56.40 -48.79
N SER A 454 7.01 56.78 -49.18
CA SER A 454 6.01 56.12 -50.09
C SER A 454 6.28 56.47 -51.59
N PRO A 455 5.42 56.28 -52.67
CA PRO A 455 3.92 56.26 -52.75
C PRO A 455 3.31 55.45 -53.96
N PRO A 456 2.09 55.72 -54.53
CA PRO A 456 0.72 55.88 -53.96
C PRO A 456 -0.39 55.12 -54.76
N MET A 457 -1.63 55.13 -54.24
CA MET A 457 -2.82 55.49 -55.05
C MET A 457 -3.98 55.99 -54.18
N ASN A 458 -4.70 57.00 -54.68
CA ASN A 458 -5.70 57.80 -53.97
C ASN A 458 -7.08 57.70 -54.65
N THR A 459 -8.12 57.82 -53.82
CA THR A 459 -9.54 58.11 -54.08
C THR A 459 -9.75 59.49 -54.78
N LYS A 460 -10.85 59.89 -55.42
CA LYS A 460 -12.32 59.72 -55.25
C LYS A 460 -13.02 60.12 -56.58
N ASP A 461 -14.28 59.69 -56.77
CA ASP A 461 -15.38 60.59 -57.18
C ASP A 461 -16.77 59.97 -56.93
N VAL A 462 -17.78 60.84 -56.81
CA VAL A 462 -19.07 60.69 -56.13
C VAL A 462 -20.26 60.50 -57.10
N TYR A 463 -21.22 59.65 -56.71
CA TYR A 463 -22.66 59.53 -57.10
C TYR A 463 -23.16 59.98 -58.49
N LYS A 464 -23.77 59.05 -59.25
CA LYS A 464 -25.18 59.09 -59.73
C LYS A 464 -25.54 57.79 -60.46
N GLY A 465 -26.72 57.24 -60.14
CA GLY A 465 -27.14 55.90 -60.57
C GLY A 465 -27.89 55.79 -61.89
N ASN A 466 -28.41 54.58 -62.07
CA ASN A 466 -29.38 54.06 -63.05
C ASN A 466 -28.81 53.57 -64.40
N THR A 467 -28.67 52.26 -64.56
CA THR A 467 -29.62 51.32 -65.21
C THR A 467 -28.86 50.03 -65.55
N ASP A 468 -28.99 48.98 -64.75
CA ASP A 468 -28.58 47.59 -65.10
C ASP A 468 -29.14 46.56 -64.09
N THR A 469 -30.36 46.80 -63.60
CA THR A 469 -30.92 46.08 -62.43
C THR A 469 -31.51 44.70 -62.74
N GLU A 470 -31.71 44.32 -64.01
CA GLU A 470 -32.37 43.04 -64.33
C GLU A 470 -31.39 41.85 -64.50
N ASN A 471 -30.17 42.06 -65.00
CA ASN A 471 -29.20 40.97 -65.21
C ASN A 471 -28.31 40.69 -64.01
N MET A 472 -28.13 41.66 -63.10
CA MET A 472 -27.37 41.45 -61.87
C MET A 472 -28.21 40.69 -60.83
N ALA A 473 -29.52 40.98 -60.75
CA ALA A 473 -30.45 40.32 -59.83
C ALA A 473 -30.61 38.81 -60.13
N SER A 474 -30.60 38.40 -61.39
CA SER A 474 -30.67 36.97 -61.75
C SER A 474 -29.39 36.21 -61.41
N ARG A 475 -28.22 36.83 -61.59
CA ARG A 475 -26.91 36.24 -61.24
C ARG A 475 -26.65 36.23 -59.75
N THR A 476 -27.05 37.26 -59.02
CA THR A 476 -27.00 37.26 -57.54
C THR A 476 -28.04 36.33 -56.97
N ALA A 477 -29.23 36.20 -57.56
CA ALA A 477 -30.21 35.20 -57.14
C ALA A 477 -29.72 33.77 -57.37
N LEU A 478 -29.06 33.45 -58.49
CA LEU A 478 -28.45 32.13 -58.72
C LEU A 478 -27.24 31.87 -57.81
N ALA A 479 -26.42 32.88 -57.54
CA ALA A 479 -25.30 32.76 -56.61
C ALA A 479 -25.79 32.62 -55.16
N LEU A 480 -26.86 33.32 -54.78
CA LEU A 480 -27.52 33.19 -53.49
C LEU A 480 -28.28 31.87 -53.39
N LEU A 481 -28.90 31.37 -54.46
CA LEU A 481 -29.51 30.04 -54.49
C LEU A 481 -28.43 28.96 -54.38
N ALA A 482 -27.30 29.12 -55.06
CA ALA A 482 -26.16 28.22 -54.96
C ALA A 482 -25.53 28.28 -53.56
N LEU A 483 -25.42 29.46 -52.93
CA LEU A 483 -24.97 29.62 -51.55
C LEU A 483 -25.98 29.09 -50.53
N VAL A 484 -27.28 29.22 -50.80
CA VAL A 484 -28.35 28.65 -49.96
C VAL A 484 -28.38 27.13 -50.10
N VAL A 485 -28.19 26.60 -51.32
CA VAL A 485 -28.07 25.16 -51.59
C VAL A 485 -26.76 24.60 -51.02
N LEU A 486 -25.62 25.31 -51.13
CA LEU A 486 -24.35 24.95 -50.50
C LEU A 486 -24.39 25.07 -48.97
N SER A 487 -25.14 26.03 -48.41
CA SER A 487 -25.41 26.11 -46.97
C SER A 487 -26.44 25.06 -46.51
N ALA A 488 -27.23 24.52 -47.43
CA ALA A 488 -28.18 23.45 -47.19
C ALA A 488 -27.57 22.05 -47.36
N VAL A 489 -26.27 21.94 -47.69
CA VAL A 489 -25.49 20.69 -47.61
C VAL A 489 -24.50 20.70 -46.43
N ALA A 490 -24.71 21.58 -45.44
CA ALA A 490 -24.19 21.29 -44.11
C ALA A 490 -25.07 20.15 -43.54
N ASP A 491 -24.76 18.92 -43.95
CA ASP A 491 -25.26 17.73 -43.26
C ASP A 491 -24.93 17.95 -41.79
N ALA A 492 -25.98 18.10 -40.97
CA ALA A 492 -25.83 18.35 -39.56
C ALA A 492 -25.35 17.06 -38.90
N LEU A 493 -24.04 16.83 -38.99
CA LEU A 493 -23.32 15.78 -38.30
C LEU A 493 -23.68 15.85 -36.81
N ILE A 494 -24.24 14.78 -36.25
CA ILE A 494 -24.47 14.79 -34.80
C ILE A 494 -23.13 14.67 -34.12
N ARG A 495 -22.96 15.53 -33.14
CA ARG A 495 -21.86 15.52 -32.20
C ARG A 495 -22.43 15.26 -30.83
N ILE A 496 -21.99 14.18 -30.21
CA ILE A 496 -22.35 13.83 -28.84
C ILE A 496 -21.10 14.11 -28.01
N PRO A 497 -21.09 15.21 -27.23
CA PRO A 497 -19.99 15.50 -26.34
C PRO A 497 -19.78 14.33 -25.39
N MET A 498 -18.53 13.88 -25.28
CA MET A 498 -18.15 12.88 -24.30
C MET A 498 -17.58 13.57 -23.08
N HIS A 499 -18.03 13.09 -21.94
CA HIS A 499 -17.50 13.45 -20.64
C HIS A 499 -16.43 12.44 -20.25
N LYS A 500 -15.46 12.89 -19.45
CA LYS A 500 -14.47 12.02 -18.82
C LYS A 500 -14.50 12.25 -17.32
N THR A 501 -14.22 11.21 -16.56
CA THR A 501 -14.05 11.31 -15.10
C THR A 501 -12.61 11.01 -14.75
N LYS A 502 -12.10 11.70 -13.72
CA LYS A 502 -10.92 11.26 -12.98
C LYS A 502 -11.37 10.44 -11.77
N HIS A 503 -10.87 9.22 -11.63
CA HIS A 503 -10.95 8.51 -10.36
C HIS A 503 -9.73 8.85 -9.50
N ALA A 504 -9.91 8.72 -8.17
CA ALA A 504 -8.82 8.72 -7.20
C ALA A 504 -8.46 7.28 -6.88
N ARG A 505 -7.17 7.01 -6.64
CA ARG A 505 -6.57 5.70 -6.76
C ARG A 505 -7.26 4.69 -5.87
N ARG A 506 -7.93 3.74 -6.51
CA ARG A 506 -7.93 2.37 -5.99
C ARG A 506 -6.69 1.70 -6.55
N ALA A 507 -6.00 0.94 -5.70
CA ALA A 507 -4.80 0.20 -6.08
C ALA A 507 -5.05 -0.49 -7.44
N TYR A 508 -4.27 -0.10 -8.45
CA TYR A 508 -4.21 -0.77 -9.73
C TYR A 508 -4.08 -2.28 -9.48
N ARG A 509 -4.89 -3.06 -10.21
CA ARG A 509 -4.83 -4.53 -10.20
C ARG A 509 -4.99 -5.04 -11.64
N ASN A 510 -3.92 -5.09 -12.45
CA ASN A 510 -3.92 -5.68 -13.81
C ASN A 510 -4.45 -7.08 -13.83
N LYS A 511 -4.25 -7.84 -12.75
CA LYS A 511 -4.89 -9.13 -12.59
C LYS A 511 -6.42 -9.01 -12.69
N LEU A 512 -7.04 -8.05 -12.01
CA LEU A 512 -8.50 -7.85 -12.09
C LEU A 512 -8.94 -7.43 -13.47
N VAL A 513 -8.18 -6.56 -14.13
CA VAL A 513 -8.49 -6.15 -15.50
C VAL A 513 -8.32 -7.32 -16.48
N SER A 514 -7.27 -8.13 -16.31
CA SER A 514 -7.03 -9.34 -17.11
C SER A 514 -8.15 -10.36 -16.90
N GLU A 515 -8.57 -10.59 -15.66
CA GLU A 515 -9.72 -11.43 -15.33
C GLU A 515 -11.03 -10.87 -15.91
N TYR A 516 -11.21 -9.54 -15.89
CA TYR A 516 -12.33 -8.84 -16.52
C TYR A 516 -12.36 -9.08 -18.03
N LEU A 517 -11.25 -8.82 -18.72
CA LEU A 517 -11.15 -9.00 -20.16
C LEU A 517 -11.29 -10.49 -20.54
N LYS A 518 -10.78 -11.44 -19.73
CA LYS A 518 -11.04 -12.87 -19.95
C LYS A 518 -12.52 -13.20 -19.85
N GLN A 519 -13.24 -12.67 -18.87
CA GLN A 519 -14.71 -12.86 -18.80
C GLN A 519 -15.42 -12.24 -20.02
N LYS A 520 -15.01 -11.05 -20.49
CA LYS A 520 -15.58 -10.38 -21.69
C LYS A 520 -15.32 -11.17 -22.98
N TYR A 521 -14.13 -11.74 -23.14
CA TYR A 521 -13.68 -12.32 -24.41
C TYR A 521 -13.55 -13.85 -24.43
N VAL A 522 -13.73 -14.56 -23.30
CA VAL A 522 -13.63 -16.02 -23.21
C VAL A 522 -14.98 -16.59 -22.78
N LYS A 523 -15.61 -17.34 -23.69
CA LYS A 523 -16.92 -17.93 -23.47
C LYS A 523 -16.91 -18.88 -22.26
N ASN A 524 -17.90 -18.73 -21.37
CA ASN A 524 -18.08 -19.51 -20.14
C ASN A 524 -16.94 -19.39 -19.11
N TYR A 525 -16.07 -18.39 -19.24
CA TYR A 525 -15.05 -18.14 -18.23
C TYR A 525 -15.69 -17.64 -16.94
N LYS A 526 -15.45 -18.34 -15.83
CA LYS A 526 -15.95 -17.96 -14.50
C LYS A 526 -14.78 -17.80 -13.55
N PHE A 527 -14.72 -16.65 -12.88
CA PHE A 527 -13.70 -16.36 -11.89
C PHE A 527 -14.26 -16.59 -10.48
N ASP A 528 -13.68 -17.51 -9.72
CA ASP A 528 -14.28 -18.11 -8.51
C ASP A 528 -13.91 -17.37 -7.20
N ASN A 529 -13.86 -16.03 -7.21
CA ASN A 529 -13.46 -15.26 -6.04
C ASN A 529 -14.30 -14.00 -5.80
N LEU A 530 -15.32 -14.15 -4.92
CA LEU A 530 -16.30 -13.13 -4.53
C LEU A 530 -15.71 -11.90 -3.80
N ALA A 531 -14.44 -11.96 -3.38
CA ALA A 531 -13.76 -10.84 -2.70
C ALA A 531 -13.31 -9.71 -3.65
N TYR A 532 -13.52 -9.86 -4.96
CA TYR A 532 -12.96 -9.01 -6.01
C TYR A 532 -14.03 -8.42 -6.95
N ASN A 533 -15.18 -8.03 -6.41
CA ASN A 533 -16.24 -7.27 -7.11
C ASN A 533 -15.93 -5.75 -7.17
N GLU A 534 -14.70 -5.37 -7.53
CA GLU A 534 -14.37 -3.97 -7.79
C GLU A 534 -14.56 -3.67 -9.27
N GLY A 535 -15.39 -2.66 -9.58
CA GLY A 535 -15.25 -1.76 -10.74
C GLY A 535 -15.36 -2.39 -12.13
N LEU A 536 -16.21 -1.87 -13.04
CA LEU A 536 -15.74 -1.80 -14.44
C LEU A 536 -14.34 -1.20 -14.38
N SER A 537 -13.36 -1.98 -14.81
CA SER A 537 -11.96 -1.68 -14.54
C SER A 537 -11.55 -0.48 -15.39
N ASP A 538 -11.83 0.70 -14.86
CA ASP A 538 -11.28 1.96 -15.33
C ASP A 538 -9.87 2.07 -14.78
N PHE A 539 -8.94 2.17 -15.71
CA PHE A 539 -7.58 2.54 -15.41
C PHE A 539 -7.54 4.07 -15.40
N GLU A 540 -7.48 4.65 -14.20
CA GLU A 540 -7.60 6.10 -13.93
C GLU A 540 -7.24 6.99 -15.12
N ASN A 541 -8.30 7.46 -15.78
CA ASN A 541 -8.40 8.57 -16.74
C ASN A 541 -8.95 8.22 -18.12
N ALA A 542 -10.09 7.52 -18.20
CA ALA A 542 -11.35 8.14 -18.63
C ALA A 542 -12.40 7.09 -19.04
N GLN A 543 -13.42 6.89 -18.21
CA GLN A 543 -14.71 6.45 -18.76
C GLN A 543 -15.25 7.55 -19.65
N TYR A 544 -15.20 7.34 -20.96
CA TYR A 544 -15.80 8.24 -21.93
C TYR A 544 -17.28 7.88 -22.10
N TYR A 545 -18.14 8.67 -21.47
CA TYR A 545 -19.59 8.50 -21.58
C TYR A 545 -20.22 9.72 -22.22
N GLY A 546 -21.35 9.53 -22.89
CA GLY A 546 -22.17 10.63 -23.37
C GLY A 546 -23.63 10.39 -23.06
N THR A 547 -24.48 11.23 -23.63
CA THR A 547 -25.90 11.25 -23.30
C THR A 547 -26.71 10.53 -24.37
N ILE A 548 -27.67 9.72 -23.92
CA ILE A 548 -28.80 9.24 -24.71
C ILE A 548 -30.10 9.65 -24.03
N THR A 549 -31.22 9.52 -24.74
CA THR A 549 -32.54 9.62 -24.12
C THR A 549 -33.37 8.37 -24.35
N LEU A 550 -34.23 8.06 -23.37
CA LEU A 550 -35.19 6.97 -23.43
C LEU A 550 -36.60 7.48 -23.12
N GLY A 551 -37.58 7.00 -23.88
CA GLY A 551 -39.01 7.19 -23.62
C GLY A 551 -39.65 8.45 -24.17
N THR A 552 -40.96 8.57 -23.96
CA THR A 552 -41.77 9.72 -24.38
C THR A 552 -42.62 10.23 -23.20
N PRO A 553 -42.29 11.39 -22.59
CA PRO A 553 -41.25 12.33 -23.00
C PRO A 553 -39.81 11.79 -22.79
N PRO A 554 -38.83 12.25 -23.59
CA PRO A 554 -37.44 11.80 -23.49
C PRO A 554 -36.83 12.09 -22.12
N LYS A 555 -36.23 11.06 -21.50
CA LYS A 555 -35.43 11.19 -20.27
C LYS A 555 -33.97 10.91 -20.57
N GLU A 556 -33.08 11.79 -20.12
CA GLU A 556 -31.63 11.68 -20.38
C GLU A 556 -30.94 10.69 -19.44
N PHE A 557 -30.10 9.83 -20.02
CA PHE A 557 -29.20 8.90 -19.33
C PHE A 557 -27.78 9.11 -19.84
N LYS A 558 -26.81 9.04 -18.93
CA LYS A 558 -25.39 8.98 -19.26
C LYS A 558 -25.03 7.52 -19.52
N VAL A 559 -24.44 7.22 -20.67
CA VAL A 559 -24.05 5.85 -21.01
C VAL A 559 -22.63 5.78 -21.51
N LEU A 560 -21.92 4.72 -21.12
CA LEU A 560 -20.67 4.32 -21.75
C LEU A 560 -20.98 3.79 -23.16
N PHE A 561 -20.34 4.37 -24.17
CA PHE A 561 -20.42 3.87 -25.54
C PHE A 561 -19.33 2.82 -25.76
N ASP A 562 -19.70 1.54 -25.71
CA ASP A 562 -18.78 0.40 -25.67
C ASP A 562 -18.81 -0.38 -26.98
N THR A 563 -17.77 -0.25 -27.81
CA THR A 563 -17.64 -1.03 -29.07
C THR A 563 -17.30 -2.50 -28.85
N GLY A 564 -17.01 -2.92 -27.61
CA GLY A 564 -16.77 -4.29 -27.22
C GLY A 564 -17.98 -5.04 -26.67
N SER A 565 -19.19 -4.47 -26.66
CA SER A 565 -20.46 -5.14 -26.35
C SER A 565 -21.60 -4.65 -27.24
N SER A 566 -22.79 -5.28 -27.19
CA SER A 566 -23.89 -4.99 -28.13
C SER A 566 -25.27 -4.79 -27.50
N ASN A 567 -25.39 -4.81 -26.17
CA ASN A 567 -26.66 -4.57 -25.50
C ASN A 567 -26.73 -3.13 -24.96
N LEU A 568 -27.91 -2.52 -25.02
CA LEU A 568 -28.25 -1.30 -24.28
C LEU A 568 -28.92 -1.69 -22.96
N TRP A 569 -28.46 -1.12 -21.85
CA TRP A 569 -29.15 -1.25 -20.57
C TRP A 569 -29.00 -0.01 -19.69
N VAL A 570 -30.01 0.23 -18.85
CA VAL A 570 -30.05 1.30 -17.85
C VAL A 570 -30.72 0.81 -16.55
N PRO A 571 -30.50 1.46 -15.39
CA PRO A 571 -31.14 1.09 -14.13
C PRO A 571 -32.65 1.24 -14.20
N CYS A 572 -33.37 0.35 -13.52
CA CYS A 572 -34.82 0.29 -13.56
C CYS A 572 -35.48 0.94 -12.35
N HIS A 573 -36.55 1.69 -12.57
CA HIS A 573 -37.35 2.22 -11.46
C HIS A 573 -37.97 1.08 -10.64
N GLY A 574 -37.88 1.18 -9.32
CA GLY A 574 -38.37 0.14 -8.40
C GLY A 574 -37.42 -1.04 -8.23
N CYS A 575 -36.14 -0.89 -8.58
CA CYS A 575 -35.09 -1.79 -8.12
C CYS A 575 -35.06 -1.86 -6.58
N PRO A 576 -34.65 -2.99 -5.98
CA PRO A 576 -34.61 -3.11 -4.52
C PRO A 576 -33.63 -2.12 -3.90
N ILE A 577 -33.97 -1.54 -2.74
CA ILE A 577 -33.11 -0.60 -1.97
C ILE A 577 -31.75 -1.24 -1.61
N SER A 578 -31.65 -2.57 -1.61
CA SER A 578 -30.38 -3.28 -1.43
C SER A 578 -29.44 -3.17 -2.64
N ASN A 579 -29.89 -2.66 -3.79
CA ASN A 579 -29.08 -2.39 -4.98
C ASN A 579 -28.60 -0.93 -4.97
N LEU A 580 -27.47 -0.68 -4.31
CA LEU A 580 -26.89 0.65 -4.16
C LEU A 580 -26.53 1.32 -5.51
N ALA A 581 -26.14 0.54 -6.53
CA ALA A 581 -25.81 1.09 -7.84
C ALA A 581 -27.04 1.73 -8.51
N CYS A 582 -28.16 1.02 -8.51
CA CYS A 582 -29.41 1.52 -9.06
C CYS A 582 -29.95 2.75 -8.31
N ASP A 583 -29.77 2.83 -6.99
CA ASP A 583 -30.22 3.96 -6.17
C ASP A 583 -29.40 5.24 -6.39
N LEU A 584 -28.12 5.11 -6.77
CA LEU A 584 -27.23 6.25 -7.02
C LEU A 584 -27.33 6.82 -8.44
N HIS A 585 -27.93 6.08 -9.37
CA HIS A 585 -28.01 6.43 -10.79
C HIS A 585 -29.42 6.77 -11.24
N LYS A 586 -29.56 7.38 -12.42
CA LYS A 586 -30.87 7.65 -13.00
C LYS A 586 -31.58 6.35 -13.36
N GLN A 587 -32.85 6.27 -12.99
CA GLN A 587 -33.67 5.10 -13.21
C GLN A 587 -34.69 5.34 -14.34
N PHE A 588 -34.86 4.33 -15.18
CA PHE A 588 -35.90 4.31 -16.20
C PHE A 588 -37.24 3.86 -15.61
N ASP A 589 -38.26 4.68 -15.79
CA ASP A 589 -39.63 4.40 -15.34
C ASP A 589 -40.54 4.25 -16.57
N CYS A 590 -40.86 3.00 -16.90
CA CYS A 590 -41.75 2.65 -18.00
C CYS A 590 -43.15 3.25 -17.84
N SER A 591 -43.65 3.42 -16.59
CA SER A 591 -44.99 3.97 -16.35
C SER A 591 -45.09 5.47 -16.67
N ALA A 592 -43.94 6.16 -16.69
CA ALA A 592 -43.82 7.57 -17.04
C ALA A 592 -43.62 7.81 -18.55
N SER A 593 -43.48 6.76 -19.36
CA SER A 593 -43.31 6.86 -20.81
C SER A 593 -44.54 6.37 -21.55
N SER A 594 -45.10 7.22 -22.41
CA SER A 594 -46.26 6.90 -23.24
C SER A 594 -45.99 5.90 -24.38
N THR A 595 -44.71 5.65 -24.68
CA THR A 595 -44.26 4.72 -25.73
C THR A 595 -43.66 3.43 -25.19
N CYS A 596 -43.47 3.32 -23.87
CA CYS A 596 -42.88 2.14 -23.26
C CYS A 596 -43.80 0.92 -23.34
N THR A 597 -43.21 -0.25 -23.60
CA THR A 597 -43.85 -1.56 -23.44
C THR A 597 -42.93 -2.48 -22.66
N ASN A 598 -43.36 -2.93 -21.48
CA ASN A 598 -42.64 -3.95 -20.72
C ASN A 598 -42.93 -5.34 -21.29
N THR A 599 -41.89 -6.05 -21.75
CA THR A 599 -42.04 -7.38 -22.35
C THR A 599 -42.12 -8.50 -21.31
N SER A 600 -41.74 -8.23 -20.07
CA SER A 600 -41.55 -9.21 -18.97
C SER A 600 -40.56 -10.34 -19.28
N GLN A 601 -39.77 -10.23 -20.36
CA GLN A 601 -38.66 -11.14 -20.62
C GLN A 601 -37.54 -10.85 -19.62
N ASN A 602 -37.12 -11.87 -18.87
CA ASN A 602 -35.94 -11.75 -18.01
C ASN A 602 -34.70 -11.58 -18.87
N PHE A 603 -33.77 -10.75 -18.39
CA PHE A 603 -32.49 -10.52 -19.03
C PHE A 603 -31.38 -10.59 -17.99
N GLN A 604 -30.27 -11.23 -18.35
CA GLN A 604 -29.07 -11.27 -17.54
C GLN A 604 -27.86 -11.14 -18.45
N ILE A 605 -26.99 -10.19 -18.11
CA ILE A 605 -25.70 -10.02 -18.76
C ILE A 605 -24.61 -9.98 -17.71
N GLU A 606 -23.51 -10.66 -18.01
CA GLU A 606 -22.32 -10.68 -17.17
C GLU A 606 -21.23 -9.92 -17.91
N TYR A 607 -20.73 -8.87 -17.27
CA TYR A 607 -19.49 -8.19 -17.62
C TYR A 607 -18.39 -8.70 -16.69
N GLY A 608 -17.13 -8.45 -17.03
CA GLY A 608 -16.04 -9.07 -16.29
C GLY A 608 -15.90 -8.68 -14.81
N SER A 609 -16.49 -7.55 -14.39
CA SER A 609 -16.39 -7.03 -13.02
C SER A 609 -17.75 -6.80 -12.34
N GLY A 610 -18.83 -7.07 -13.05
CA GLY A 610 -20.18 -6.84 -12.59
C GLY A 610 -21.15 -7.59 -13.49
N SER A 611 -22.32 -7.90 -12.96
CA SER A 611 -23.41 -8.39 -13.79
C SER A 611 -24.61 -7.50 -13.56
N MET A 612 -25.55 -7.53 -14.48
CA MET A 612 -26.86 -7.00 -14.22
C MET A 612 -27.91 -8.07 -14.54
N GLN A 613 -28.95 -8.09 -13.71
CA GLN A 613 -30.16 -8.86 -13.95
C GLN A 613 -31.35 -7.91 -13.99
N GLY A 614 -32.26 -8.14 -14.92
CA GLY A 614 -33.34 -7.20 -15.19
C GLY A 614 -34.39 -7.79 -16.11
N VAL A 615 -35.12 -6.90 -16.76
CA VAL A 615 -36.16 -7.26 -17.72
C VAL A 615 -36.02 -6.44 -18.99
N VAL A 616 -36.38 -7.02 -20.12
CA VAL A 616 -36.39 -6.32 -21.40
C VAL A 616 -37.60 -5.39 -21.49
N MET A 617 -37.35 -4.14 -21.86
CA MET A 617 -38.36 -3.15 -22.17
C MET A 617 -38.16 -2.65 -23.60
N ASN A 618 -39.26 -2.26 -24.24
CA ASN A 618 -39.22 -1.62 -25.54
C ASN A 618 -39.63 -0.16 -25.38
N ASP A 619 -38.84 0.75 -25.92
CA ASP A 619 -39.20 2.17 -25.98
C ASP A 619 -38.41 2.89 -27.09
N VAL A 620 -38.66 4.18 -27.28
CA VAL A 620 -37.85 5.04 -28.15
C VAL A 620 -36.51 5.34 -27.47
N ALA A 621 -35.41 5.12 -28.17
CA ALA A 621 -34.07 5.49 -27.76
C ALA A 621 -33.48 6.51 -28.75
N CYS A 622 -32.97 7.63 -28.26
CA CYS A 622 -32.32 8.64 -29.11
C CYS A 622 -30.89 8.93 -28.65
N PHE A 623 -30.01 9.12 -29.63
CA PHE A 623 -28.62 9.50 -29.39
C PHE A 623 -28.48 11.01 -29.17
N GLY A 624 -27.88 11.43 -28.05
CA GLY A 624 -27.77 12.84 -27.66
C GLY A 624 -28.84 13.29 -26.65
N THR A 625 -29.18 14.57 -26.67
CA THR A 625 -30.18 15.18 -25.77
C THR A 625 -31.59 15.13 -26.35
N SER A 626 -32.57 15.66 -25.62
CA SER A 626 -34.01 15.60 -25.95
C SER A 626 -34.42 16.13 -27.33
N ASP A 627 -33.60 16.97 -27.96
CA ASP A 627 -33.87 17.56 -29.28
C ASP A 627 -33.31 16.73 -30.45
N SER A 628 -32.74 15.56 -30.15
CA SER A 628 -32.15 14.68 -31.14
C SER A 628 -33.18 14.15 -32.14
N LYS A 629 -32.76 14.08 -33.41
CA LYS A 629 -33.54 13.48 -34.51
C LYS A 629 -33.15 12.03 -34.77
N PHE A 630 -32.13 11.52 -34.08
CA PHE A 630 -31.57 10.20 -34.32
C PHE A 630 -32.07 9.26 -33.26
N CYS A 631 -33.31 8.86 -33.50
CA CYS A 631 -34.11 8.05 -32.61
C CYS A 631 -34.47 6.75 -33.31
N THR A 632 -34.51 5.68 -32.53
CA THR A 632 -35.19 4.45 -32.91
C THR A 632 -36.70 4.65 -32.90
N ASP A 633 -37.45 3.68 -33.40
CA ASP A 633 -38.87 3.58 -33.08
C ASP A 633 -39.08 3.00 -31.67
N LYS A 634 -40.36 2.93 -31.26
CA LYS A 634 -40.78 2.41 -29.95
C LYS A 634 -40.57 0.90 -29.75
N THR A 635 -40.05 0.19 -30.75
CA THR A 635 -39.81 -1.26 -30.70
C THR A 635 -38.37 -1.60 -30.31
N GLN A 636 -37.51 -0.60 -30.14
CA GLN A 636 -36.14 -0.81 -29.68
C GLN A 636 -36.14 -1.43 -28.28
N GLY A 637 -35.62 -2.66 -28.21
CA GLY A 637 -35.44 -3.39 -26.95
C GLY A 637 -34.20 -2.91 -26.21
N PHE A 638 -34.30 -2.80 -24.89
CA PHE A 638 -33.17 -2.59 -23.99
C PHE A 638 -33.44 -3.26 -22.65
N ALA A 639 -32.39 -3.56 -21.89
CA ALA A 639 -32.56 -4.14 -20.57
C ALA A 639 -32.71 -3.06 -19.49
N CYS A 640 -33.74 -3.21 -18.66
CA CYS A 640 -33.99 -2.41 -17.48
C CYS A 640 -33.45 -3.17 -16.27
N ALA A 641 -32.33 -2.72 -15.71
CA ALA A 641 -31.60 -3.43 -14.65
C ALA A 641 -32.31 -3.32 -13.29
N LEU A 642 -32.70 -4.46 -12.72
CA LEU A 642 -33.31 -4.55 -11.39
C LEU A 642 -32.27 -4.87 -10.31
N GLN A 643 -31.20 -5.57 -10.68
CA GLN A 643 -30.10 -5.95 -9.80
C GLN A 643 -28.78 -5.72 -10.51
N GLU A 644 -27.85 -5.03 -9.85
CA GLU A 644 -26.49 -4.77 -10.32
C GLU A 644 -25.51 -5.17 -9.21
N PRO A 645 -25.31 -6.49 -8.98
CA PRO A 645 -24.43 -6.97 -7.92
C PRO A 645 -22.99 -6.48 -8.10
N GLY A 646 -22.38 -6.09 -6.97
CA GLY A 646 -20.97 -5.69 -6.89
C GLY A 646 -20.78 -4.18 -6.71
N ALA A 647 -19.53 -3.75 -6.47
CA ALA A 647 -19.21 -2.32 -6.35
C ALA A 647 -18.92 -1.66 -7.71
N ALA A 648 -18.99 -2.43 -8.80
CA ALA A 648 -18.60 -1.99 -10.13
C ALA A 648 -19.43 -0.83 -10.66
N PHE A 649 -20.75 -0.95 -10.56
CA PHE A 649 -21.68 0.07 -11.02
C PHE A 649 -21.96 1.13 -9.94
N VAL A 650 -21.60 0.88 -8.68
CA VAL A 650 -21.76 1.87 -7.59
C VAL A 650 -20.82 3.08 -7.77
N ALA A 651 -19.60 2.84 -8.27
CA ALA A 651 -18.59 3.87 -8.43
C ALA A 651 -18.61 4.55 -9.81
N ALA A 652 -19.41 4.05 -10.75
CA ALA A 652 -19.53 4.62 -12.09
C ALA A 652 -20.11 6.05 -12.04
N GLN A 653 -19.79 6.86 -13.06
CA GLN A 653 -20.39 8.19 -13.25
C GLN A 653 -21.41 8.22 -14.40
N PHE A 654 -21.58 7.08 -15.06
CA PHE A 654 -22.58 6.83 -16.09
C PHE A 654 -23.70 5.97 -15.50
N ASP A 655 -24.91 6.16 -16.00
CA ASP A 655 -26.10 5.43 -15.56
C ASP A 655 -26.11 4.00 -16.12
N GLY A 656 -25.66 3.78 -17.37
CA GLY A 656 -25.66 2.45 -18.00
C GLY A 656 -24.67 2.30 -19.15
N ILE A 657 -24.83 1.25 -19.97
CA ILE A 657 -23.96 0.96 -21.12
C ILE A 657 -24.81 0.89 -22.39
N LEU A 658 -24.31 1.50 -23.46
CA LEU A 658 -24.79 1.30 -24.83
C LEU A 658 -23.72 0.55 -25.62
N GLY A 659 -23.96 -0.74 -25.86
CA GLY A 659 -23.13 -1.54 -26.74
C GLY A 659 -23.22 -1.10 -28.20
N MET A 660 -22.07 -0.96 -28.85
CA MET A 660 -21.89 -0.53 -30.24
C MET A 660 -21.13 -1.55 -31.11
N GLY A 661 -21.01 -2.80 -30.64
CA GLY A 661 -20.54 -3.96 -31.41
C GLY A 661 -21.63 -4.56 -32.29
N TRP A 662 -21.36 -5.69 -32.95
CA TRP A 662 -22.33 -6.33 -33.87
C TRP A 662 -23.38 -7.14 -33.10
N ASP A 663 -24.56 -7.35 -33.70
CA ASP A 663 -25.65 -8.13 -33.09
C ASP A 663 -25.26 -9.56 -32.70
N SER A 664 -24.28 -10.14 -33.39
CA SER A 664 -23.86 -11.54 -33.16
C SER A 664 -23.27 -11.80 -31.77
N ILE A 665 -22.89 -10.74 -31.04
CA ILE A 665 -22.43 -10.80 -29.65
C ILE A 665 -23.46 -10.23 -28.66
N SER A 666 -24.65 -9.84 -29.13
CA SER A 666 -25.75 -9.37 -28.28
C SER A 666 -26.34 -10.53 -27.49
N VAL A 667 -26.45 -10.36 -26.17
CA VAL A 667 -27.10 -11.33 -25.30
C VAL A 667 -28.59 -11.38 -25.61
N ASP A 668 -29.15 -12.60 -25.64
CA ASP A 668 -30.54 -12.90 -25.97
C ASP A 668 -31.00 -12.36 -27.33
N ASP A 669 -30.06 -12.13 -28.26
CA ASP A 669 -30.31 -11.59 -29.60
C ASP A 669 -31.12 -10.26 -29.57
N LEU A 670 -30.92 -9.45 -28.53
CA LEU A 670 -31.57 -8.13 -28.45
C LEU A 670 -30.98 -7.19 -29.52
N PRO A 671 -31.82 -6.53 -30.35
CA PRO A 671 -31.32 -5.65 -31.40
C PRO A 671 -30.62 -4.43 -30.81
N GLN A 672 -29.52 -3.99 -31.42
CA GLN A 672 -28.84 -2.76 -31.01
C GLN A 672 -29.55 -1.51 -31.59
N PRO A 673 -29.53 -0.35 -30.88
CA PRO A 673 -30.14 0.88 -31.39
C PRO A 673 -29.58 1.33 -32.76
N MET A 674 -28.31 1.03 -33.04
CA MET A 674 -27.62 1.44 -34.26
C MET A 674 -28.22 0.82 -35.52
N ASP A 675 -28.83 -0.37 -35.45
CA ASP A 675 -29.42 -1.03 -36.63
C ASP A 675 -30.54 -0.19 -37.24
N GLN A 676 -31.42 0.34 -36.39
CA GLN A 676 -32.54 1.18 -36.84
C GLN A 676 -32.04 2.52 -37.40
N ILE A 677 -31.03 3.11 -36.76
CA ILE A 677 -30.43 4.37 -37.24
C ILE A 677 -29.78 4.17 -38.61
N PHE A 678 -29.02 3.08 -38.80
CA PHE A 678 -28.33 2.76 -40.05
C PHE A 678 -29.22 2.27 -41.17
N ALA A 679 -30.38 1.67 -40.84
CA ALA A 679 -31.39 1.30 -41.80
C ALA A 679 -32.06 2.53 -42.46
N ASN A 680 -32.10 3.66 -41.76
CA ASN A 680 -32.64 4.91 -42.29
C ASN A 680 -31.59 5.66 -43.13
N LYS A 681 -31.55 5.38 -44.44
CA LYS A 681 -30.58 5.99 -45.37
C LYS A 681 -30.77 7.49 -45.59
N ASP A 682 -31.96 8.03 -45.33
CA ASP A 682 -32.21 9.47 -45.40
C ASP A 682 -31.61 10.19 -44.18
N LEU A 683 -31.54 9.50 -43.04
CA LEU A 683 -30.97 10.01 -41.79
C LEU A 683 -29.46 9.74 -41.68
N CYS A 684 -29.02 8.56 -42.12
CA CYS A 684 -27.68 8.05 -41.93
C CYS A 684 -27.15 7.37 -43.21
N PRO A 685 -26.79 8.14 -44.25
CA PRO A 685 -26.42 7.59 -45.54
C PRO A 685 -25.19 6.69 -45.47
N ASP A 686 -24.15 7.14 -44.76
CA ASP A 686 -22.86 6.44 -44.66
C ASP A 686 -22.88 5.26 -43.69
N ALA A 687 -23.84 5.20 -42.76
CA ALA A 687 -23.91 4.19 -41.70
C ALA A 687 -22.57 4.01 -40.96
N VAL A 688 -22.02 5.12 -40.47
CA VAL A 688 -20.76 5.17 -39.72
C VAL A 688 -20.96 5.87 -38.38
N PHE A 689 -20.09 5.57 -37.42
CA PHE A 689 -19.86 6.41 -36.24
C PHE A 689 -18.36 6.55 -35.99
N ALA A 690 -17.97 7.54 -35.20
CA ALA A 690 -16.56 7.78 -34.94
C ALA A 690 -16.32 8.41 -33.56
N PHE A 691 -15.10 8.25 -33.06
CA PHE A 691 -14.67 8.74 -31.75
C PHE A 691 -13.43 9.61 -31.86
N TRP A 692 -13.50 10.77 -31.23
CA TRP A 692 -12.34 11.57 -30.83
C TRP A 692 -12.29 11.62 -29.30
N LEU A 693 -11.25 11.04 -28.70
CA LEU A 693 -11.11 11.00 -27.25
C LEU A 693 -9.96 11.92 -26.83
N ASN A 694 -10.24 12.87 -25.95
CA ASN A 694 -9.25 13.80 -25.44
C ASN A 694 -8.63 13.27 -24.14
N ARG A 695 -7.36 12.88 -24.24
CA ARG A 695 -6.56 12.33 -23.14
C ARG A 695 -5.94 13.38 -22.22
N ASN A 696 -6.18 14.67 -22.45
CA ASN A 696 -5.71 15.73 -21.55
C ASN A 696 -6.30 15.51 -20.14
N LEU A 697 -5.46 15.49 -19.11
CA LEU A 697 -5.90 15.29 -17.74
C LEU A 697 -6.45 16.56 -17.09
N ASP A 698 -6.61 17.70 -17.78
CA ASP A 698 -7.29 18.86 -17.17
C ASP A 698 -8.79 18.56 -16.97
N PRO A 699 -9.32 18.62 -15.73
CA PRO A 699 -10.75 18.40 -15.48
C PRO A 699 -11.66 19.44 -16.17
N ASN A 700 -11.12 20.57 -16.62
CA ASN A 700 -11.87 21.58 -17.38
C ASN A 700 -11.85 21.34 -18.90
N SER A 701 -11.07 20.37 -19.37
CA SER A 701 -11.00 20.04 -20.79
C SER A 701 -12.17 19.13 -21.20
N LYS A 702 -12.66 19.29 -22.44
CA LYS A 702 -13.66 18.38 -23.02
C LYS A 702 -13.16 16.95 -22.95
N GLY A 703 -14.02 15.99 -22.61
CA GLY A 703 -13.66 14.57 -22.56
C GLY A 703 -13.44 13.99 -23.95
N GLY A 704 -14.34 14.25 -24.88
CA GLY A 704 -14.22 13.79 -26.26
C GLY A 704 -15.47 14.14 -27.05
N GLU A 705 -15.63 13.49 -28.20
CA GLU A 705 -16.81 13.60 -29.04
C GLU A 705 -17.05 12.28 -29.79
N MET A 706 -18.30 11.81 -29.75
CA MET A 706 -18.78 10.77 -30.64
C MET A 706 -19.56 11.42 -31.79
N THR A 707 -19.23 11.01 -33.00
CA THR A 707 -19.87 11.46 -34.24
C THR A 707 -20.75 10.34 -34.79
N LEU A 708 -21.99 10.66 -35.21
CA LEU A 708 -22.87 9.70 -35.90
C LEU A 708 -23.12 10.12 -37.35
N CYS A 709 -23.21 9.11 -38.22
CA CYS A 709 -23.59 9.22 -39.63
C CYS A 709 -22.62 10.03 -40.51
N GLY A 710 -21.38 10.18 -40.05
CA GLY A 710 -20.29 10.77 -40.79
C GLY A 710 -19.02 10.81 -39.93
N THR A 711 -17.99 11.47 -40.46
CA THR A 711 -16.73 11.75 -39.76
C THR A 711 -16.57 13.25 -39.58
N ASP A 712 -15.91 13.70 -38.52
CA ASP A 712 -15.61 15.12 -38.31
C ASP A 712 -14.16 15.46 -38.74
N PRO A 713 -13.96 16.14 -39.89
CA PRO A 713 -12.63 16.54 -40.36
C PRO A 713 -11.91 17.50 -39.43
N ASP A 714 -12.61 18.18 -38.50
CA ASP A 714 -11.99 19.06 -37.52
C ASP A 714 -11.18 18.27 -36.49
N HIS A 715 -11.54 17.00 -36.23
CA HIS A 715 -10.92 16.16 -35.21
C HIS A 715 -9.77 15.27 -35.68
N TYR A 716 -9.42 15.26 -36.98
CA TYR A 716 -8.28 14.48 -37.48
C TYR A 716 -7.48 15.17 -38.59
N THR A 717 -6.26 14.68 -38.83
CA THR A 717 -5.38 15.09 -39.94
C THR A 717 -5.00 13.92 -40.83
N GLY A 718 -4.71 14.22 -42.09
CA GLY A 718 -4.34 13.23 -43.09
C GLY A 718 -5.51 12.35 -43.53
N ASP A 719 -5.20 11.34 -44.34
CA ASP A 719 -6.21 10.40 -44.84
C ASP A 719 -6.49 9.29 -43.82
N ILE A 720 -7.75 8.88 -43.72
CA ILE A 720 -8.17 7.71 -42.92
C ILE A 720 -7.59 6.44 -43.54
N ALA A 721 -6.84 5.67 -42.75
CA ALA A 721 -6.38 4.32 -43.11
C ALA A 721 -7.45 3.31 -42.75
N TRP A 722 -7.88 2.49 -43.71
CA TRP A 722 -8.98 1.55 -43.54
C TRP A 722 -8.48 0.12 -43.46
N GLU A 723 -9.02 -0.65 -42.52
CA GLU A 723 -8.79 -2.09 -42.38
C GLU A 723 -10.15 -2.82 -42.35
N PRO A 724 -10.38 -3.80 -43.24
CA PRO A 724 -11.62 -4.57 -43.25
C PRO A 724 -11.78 -5.42 -41.99
N LEU A 725 -13.03 -5.68 -41.61
CA LEU A 725 -13.32 -6.61 -40.54
C LEU A 725 -12.98 -8.05 -40.93
N THR A 726 -12.46 -8.81 -39.98
CA THR A 726 -12.18 -10.25 -40.14
C THR A 726 -13.35 -11.13 -39.69
N ALA A 727 -14.22 -10.60 -38.82
CA ALA A 727 -15.48 -11.20 -38.39
C ALA A 727 -16.48 -10.09 -37.99
N GLU A 728 -17.77 -10.35 -38.18
CA GLU A 728 -18.88 -9.47 -37.75
C GLU A 728 -19.32 -9.83 -36.33
N ASP A 729 -18.36 -9.83 -35.39
CA ASP A 729 -18.59 -10.05 -33.96
C ASP A 729 -18.26 -8.82 -33.13
N TYR A 730 -17.00 -8.60 -32.84
CA TYR A 730 -16.50 -7.32 -32.35
C TYR A 730 -16.08 -6.46 -33.55
N TRP A 731 -15.57 -5.26 -33.32
CA TRP A 731 -14.85 -4.49 -34.34
C TRP A 731 -13.45 -5.09 -34.55
N ARG A 732 -13.45 -6.34 -35.02
CA ARG A 732 -12.29 -7.21 -35.15
C ARG A 732 -11.65 -7.04 -36.52
N ILE A 733 -10.38 -6.68 -36.50
CA ILE A 733 -9.55 -6.41 -37.67
C ILE A 733 -8.28 -7.25 -37.62
N ASN A 734 -7.50 -7.20 -38.70
CA ASN A 734 -6.17 -7.77 -38.74
C ASN A 734 -5.12 -6.70 -38.42
N LEU A 735 -4.39 -6.89 -37.33
CA LEU A 735 -3.27 -6.04 -36.93
C LEU A 735 -2.00 -6.49 -37.65
N GLY A 736 -1.45 -5.62 -38.49
CA GLY A 736 -0.25 -5.91 -39.28
C GLY A 736 0.99 -6.18 -38.41
N GLY A 737 1.15 -5.45 -37.31
CA GLY A 737 2.20 -5.74 -36.32
C GLY A 737 2.48 -4.63 -35.32
N ILE A 738 3.34 -4.91 -34.36
CA ILE A 738 3.83 -3.97 -33.35
C ILE A 738 5.36 -4.07 -33.32
N THR A 739 6.05 -2.93 -33.43
CA THR A 739 7.50 -2.81 -33.48
C THR A 739 7.99 -1.81 -32.43
N VAL A 740 9.05 -2.17 -31.69
CA VAL A 740 9.69 -1.30 -30.69
C VAL A 740 11.21 -1.38 -30.87
N LYS A 741 11.91 -0.24 -30.97
CA LYS A 741 13.38 -0.18 -31.23
C LYS A 741 13.81 -1.10 -32.38
N ASP A 742 13.15 -0.99 -33.54
CA ASP A 742 13.38 -1.83 -34.73
C ASP A 742 13.18 -3.35 -34.54
N THR A 743 12.66 -3.77 -33.38
CA THR A 743 12.33 -5.17 -33.08
C THR A 743 10.84 -5.40 -33.32
N GLN A 744 10.52 -6.24 -34.30
CA GLN A 744 9.14 -6.65 -34.58
C GLN A 744 8.68 -7.68 -33.52
N ILE A 745 7.76 -7.26 -32.66
CA ILE A 745 7.22 -8.08 -31.55
C ILE A 745 5.98 -8.85 -32.00
N VAL A 746 5.14 -8.19 -32.80
CA VAL A 746 3.87 -8.73 -33.27
C VAL A 746 3.85 -8.66 -34.79
N GLN A 747 3.34 -9.72 -35.42
CA GLN A 747 3.15 -9.78 -36.86
C GLN A 747 1.81 -10.46 -37.15
N ASN A 748 0.95 -9.78 -37.91
CA ASN A 748 -0.28 -10.29 -38.49
C ASN A 748 -1.16 -11.11 -37.52
N ILE A 749 -1.82 -10.41 -36.59
CA ILE A 749 -2.64 -11.01 -35.52
C ILE A 749 -4.03 -10.38 -35.49
N SER A 750 -5.03 -11.12 -34.99
CA SER A 750 -6.35 -10.55 -34.72
C SER A 750 -6.26 -9.41 -33.72
N ALA A 751 -7.01 -8.33 -33.94
CA ALA A 751 -7.18 -7.26 -32.96
C ALA A 751 -8.61 -6.74 -32.92
N ILE A 752 -9.03 -6.23 -31.77
CA ILE A 752 -10.33 -5.60 -31.55
C ILE A 752 -10.09 -4.13 -31.18
N VAL A 753 -10.83 -3.22 -31.80
CA VAL A 753 -10.82 -1.80 -31.43
C VAL A 753 -11.97 -1.54 -30.45
N ASP A 754 -11.64 -1.27 -29.18
CA ASP A 754 -12.58 -1.33 -28.06
C ASP A 754 -12.57 -0.05 -27.22
N THR A 755 -13.58 0.80 -27.36
CA THR A 755 -13.79 2.00 -26.53
C THR A 755 -14.25 1.68 -25.09
N GLY A 756 -14.61 0.42 -24.80
CA GLY A 756 -14.92 -0.06 -23.46
C GLY A 756 -13.71 -0.64 -22.72
N THR A 757 -12.49 -0.47 -23.27
CA THR A 757 -11.24 -0.90 -22.64
C THR A 757 -10.23 0.25 -22.63
N SER A 758 -9.71 0.59 -21.44
CA SER A 758 -8.78 1.72 -21.30
C SER A 758 -7.38 1.46 -21.86
N LEU A 759 -6.83 0.25 -21.65
CA LEU A 759 -5.44 -0.09 -21.97
C LEU A 759 -5.27 -0.82 -23.30
N MET A 760 -4.03 -0.88 -23.78
CA MET A 760 -3.61 -1.79 -24.85
C MET A 760 -3.38 -3.18 -24.27
N ALA A 761 -4.22 -4.16 -24.63
CA ALA A 761 -4.11 -5.52 -24.10
C ALA A 761 -3.63 -6.49 -25.18
N GLY A 762 -2.76 -7.44 -24.84
CA GLY A 762 -2.29 -8.44 -25.78
C GLY A 762 -1.66 -9.65 -25.10
N PRO A 763 -1.26 -10.69 -25.86
CA PRO A 763 -0.66 -11.91 -25.31
C PRO A 763 0.48 -11.60 -24.35
N SER A 764 0.48 -12.24 -23.17
CA SER A 764 1.35 -11.87 -22.05
C SER A 764 2.84 -11.90 -22.43
N GLU A 765 3.24 -12.87 -23.26
CA GLU A 765 4.61 -12.99 -23.76
C GLU A 765 5.03 -11.80 -24.64
N GLN A 766 4.14 -11.35 -25.53
CA GLN A 766 4.42 -10.22 -26.42
C GLN A 766 4.47 -8.90 -25.64
N VAL A 767 3.57 -8.73 -24.68
CA VAL A 767 3.57 -7.57 -23.79
C VAL A 767 4.85 -7.55 -22.95
N ALA A 768 5.26 -8.67 -22.34
CA ALA A 768 6.50 -8.73 -21.56
C ALA A 768 7.73 -8.31 -22.39
N GLN A 769 7.77 -8.63 -23.69
CA GLN A 769 8.84 -8.13 -24.58
C GLN A 769 8.79 -6.62 -24.79
N ILE A 770 7.60 -6.03 -24.98
CA ILE A 770 7.43 -4.58 -25.05
C ILE A 770 7.90 -3.93 -23.74
N GLN A 771 7.46 -4.44 -22.59
CA GLN A 771 7.83 -3.91 -21.27
C GLN A 771 9.34 -3.90 -21.07
N LYS A 772 10.02 -4.99 -21.44
CA LYS A 772 11.49 -5.07 -21.43
C LYS A 772 12.15 -4.01 -22.31
N LEU A 773 11.62 -3.75 -23.50
CA LEU A 773 12.20 -2.79 -24.44
C LEU A 773 11.98 -1.32 -24.03
N ILE A 774 10.85 -1.02 -23.38
CA ILE A 774 10.57 0.30 -22.81
C ILE A 774 11.16 0.48 -21.40
N GLY A 775 11.76 -0.56 -20.81
CA GLY A 775 12.37 -0.51 -19.49
C GLY A 775 11.37 -0.46 -18.33
N ALA A 776 10.13 -0.90 -18.56
CA ALA A 776 9.16 -1.02 -17.49
C ALA A 776 9.49 -2.23 -16.60
N PHE A 777 9.19 -2.11 -15.31
CA PHE A 777 9.41 -3.18 -14.32
C PHE A 777 8.08 -3.64 -13.74
N GLU A 778 8.01 -4.93 -13.45
CA GLU A 778 6.81 -5.53 -12.89
C GLU A 778 6.70 -5.22 -11.39
N ILE A 779 5.57 -4.66 -10.95
CA ILE A 779 5.32 -4.33 -9.54
C ILE A 779 4.48 -5.43 -8.86
N ILE A 780 3.34 -5.80 -9.44
CA ILE A 780 2.40 -6.83 -8.93
C ILE A 780 1.81 -7.59 -10.13
N GLN A 781 1.74 -8.92 -10.05
CA GLN A 781 1.14 -9.88 -11.01
C GLN A 781 0.51 -9.26 -12.28
N GLY A 782 1.35 -8.90 -13.27
CA GLY A 782 0.94 -8.38 -14.58
C GLY A 782 0.98 -6.85 -14.76
N GLU A 783 1.32 -6.07 -13.74
CA GLU A 783 1.45 -4.60 -13.76
C GLU A 783 2.86 -4.13 -14.00
N TYR A 784 2.99 -3.09 -14.82
CA TYR A 784 4.27 -2.53 -15.20
C TYR A 784 4.33 -1.03 -14.94
N GLU A 785 5.35 -0.62 -14.21
CA GLU A 785 5.67 0.78 -13.92
C GLU A 785 6.93 1.20 -14.68
N VAL A 786 7.00 2.47 -15.05
CA VAL A 786 8.20 3.13 -15.55
C VAL A 786 8.55 4.28 -14.61
N LEU A 787 9.83 4.62 -14.51
CA LEU A 787 10.22 5.83 -13.79
C LEU A 787 9.77 7.05 -14.59
N CYS A 788 8.96 7.93 -13.98
CA CYS A 788 8.38 9.10 -14.65
C CYS A 788 9.42 9.98 -15.36
N ASP A 789 10.58 10.20 -14.75
CA ASP A 789 11.68 11.00 -15.32
C ASP A 789 12.24 10.46 -16.64
N LEU A 790 11.97 9.19 -16.94
CA LEU A 790 12.50 8.51 -18.11
C LEU A 790 11.53 8.50 -19.28
N ILE A 791 10.28 8.96 -19.10
CA ILE A 791 9.29 9.14 -20.19
C ILE A 791 9.92 9.82 -21.41
N PRO A 792 10.67 10.94 -21.30
CA PRO A 792 11.22 11.63 -22.48
C PRO A 792 12.24 10.82 -23.29
N VAL A 793 12.79 9.73 -22.73
CA VAL A 793 13.83 8.90 -23.36
C VAL A 793 13.37 7.47 -23.66
N LEU A 794 12.12 7.11 -23.36
CA LEU A 794 11.57 5.81 -23.75
C LEU A 794 11.39 5.74 -25.28
N PRO A 795 11.45 4.54 -25.89
CA PRO A 795 11.26 4.40 -27.32
C PRO A 795 9.79 4.52 -27.73
N SER A 796 9.52 5.11 -28.89
CA SER A 796 8.19 5.02 -29.49
C SER A 796 7.80 3.57 -29.82
N VAL A 797 6.50 3.28 -29.75
CA VAL A 797 5.90 2.00 -30.16
C VAL A 797 5.18 2.20 -31.48
N GLN A 798 5.56 1.45 -32.50
CA GLN A 798 4.97 1.53 -33.84
C GLN A 798 3.96 0.41 -34.05
N VAL A 799 2.74 0.77 -34.46
CA VAL A 799 1.63 -0.14 -34.73
C VAL A 799 1.30 -0.08 -36.22
N SER A 800 1.38 -1.21 -36.93
CA SER A 800 1.08 -1.29 -38.37
C SER A 800 -0.35 -1.78 -38.59
N LEU A 801 -1.16 -1.01 -39.31
CA LEU A 801 -2.58 -1.30 -39.57
C LEU A 801 -3.04 -0.57 -40.84
N GLY A 802 -3.85 -1.21 -41.70
CA GLY A 802 -4.40 -0.55 -42.90
C GLY A 802 -3.34 -0.08 -43.89
N GLY A 803 -2.19 -0.76 -43.92
CA GLY A 803 -1.03 -0.37 -44.73
C GLY A 803 -0.31 0.90 -44.27
N LYS A 804 -0.64 1.45 -43.09
CA LYS A 804 0.05 2.59 -42.47
C LYS A 804 0.70 2.20 -41.13
N THR A 805 1.69 2.99 -40.73
CA THR A 805 2.32 2.89 -39.41
C THR A 805 1.83 4.03 -38.52
N PHE A 806 1.32 3.66 -37.35
CA PHE A 806 0.84 4.54 -36.30
C PHE A 806 1.85 4.50 -35.13
N GLU A 807 2.49 5.64 -34.86
CA GLU A 807 3.49 5.78 -33.79
C GLU A 807 2.89 6.34 -32.48
N LEU A 808 2.97 5.55 -31.40
CA LEU A 808 2.74 6.00 -30.03
C LEU A 808 4.05 6.47 -29.43
N ALA A 809 4.14 7.77 -29.11
CA ALA A 809 5.25 8.33 -28.35
C ALA A 809 5.15 7.90 -26.87
N PRO A 810 6.21 8.03 -26.06
CA PRO A 810 6.18 7.68 -24.64
C PRO A 810 5.03 8.30 -23.85
N GLN A 811 4.71 9.56 -24.10
CA GLN A 811 3.61 10.26 -23.43
C GLN A 811 2.24 9.74 -23.85
N ASP A 812 2.15 9.04 -25.00
CA ASP A 812 0.92 8.44 -25.47
C ASP A 812 0.69 7.10 -24.76
N TYR A 813 1.70 6.25 -24.57
CA TYR A 813 1.47 4.92 -23.95
C TYR A 813 1.79 4.84 -22.45
N VAL A 814 2.34 5.88 -21.83
CA VAL A 814 2.54 5.95 -20.38
C VAL A 814 1.43 6.80 -19.74
N LEU A 815 0.89 6.30 -18.64
CA LEU A 815 -0.19 6.92 -17.89
C LEU A 815 0.41 7.49 -16.62
N GLU A 816 0.54 8.82 -16.58
CA GLU A 816 1.02 9.56 -15.41
C GLU A 816 -0.15 9.87 -14.47
N ILE A 817 -0.03 9.39 -13.24
CA ILE A 817 -1.02 9.55 -12.18
C ILE A 817 -0.35 10.30 -11.05
N THR A 818 -0.86 11.49 -10.73
CA THR A 818 -0.35 12.31 -9.63
C THR A 818 -1.36 12.35 -8.49
N GLU A 819 -0.96 11.86 -7.31
CA GLU A 819 -1.74 11.95 -6.08
C GLU A 819 -0.92 12.56 -4.96
N GLU A 820 -1.49 13.52 -4.24
CA GLU A 820 -0.84 14.17 -3.09
C GLU A 820 0.62 14.58 -3.35
N GLY A 821 0.93 15.09 -4.55
CA GLY A 821 2.28 15.54 -4.93
C GLY A 821 3.21 14.44 -5.49
N VAL A 822 2.81 13.17 -5.44
CA VAL A 822 3.59 12.03 -5.94
C VAL A 822 3.06 11.58 -7.30
N SER A 823 3.91 11.64 -8.34
CA SER A 823 3.62 11.07 -9.67
C SER A 823 4.08 9.60 -9.77
N VAL A 824 3.18 8.75 -10.25
CA VAL A 824 3.41 7.34 -10.58
C VAL A 824 3.14 7.16 -12.07
N CYS A 825 4.01 6.45 -12.78
CA CYS A 825 3.93 6.34 -14.23
C CYS A 825 3.77 4.89 -14.67
N ILE A 826 2.57 4.55 -15.11
CA ILE A 826 2.18 3.18 -15.40
C ILE A 826 2.20 2.94 -16.91
N SER A 827 2.68 1.77 -17.31
CA SER A 827 2.62 1.33 -18.71
C SER A 827 1.18 1.08 -19.14
N GLY A 828 0.78 1.67 -20.26
CA GLY A 828 -0.53 1.47 -20.88
C GLY A 828 -0.69 0.13 -21.60
N PHE A 829 0.25 -0.81 -21.43
CA PHE A 829 0.21 -2.15 -22.00
C PHE A 829 -0.07 -3.20 -20.92
N MET A 830 -0.96 -4.14 -21.22
CA MET A 830 -1.39 -5.20 -20.32
C MET A 830 -1.29 -6.59 -20.95
N GLY A 831 -0.66 -7.52 -20.23
CA GLY A 831 -0.62 -8.92 -20.61
C GLY A 831 -1.95 -9.63 -20.32
N ILE A 832 -2.55 -10.21 -21.34
CA ILE A 832 -3.71 -11.08 -21.24
C ILE A 832 -3.65 -12.20 -22.29
N ASP A 833 -3.90 -13.42 -21.84
CA ASP A 833 -3.99 -14.59 -22.71
C ASP A 833 -5.45 -14.98 -22.93
N ILE A 834 -6.01 -14.53 -24.05
CA ILE A 834 -7.34 -14.92 -24.54
C ILE A 834 -7.17 -16.19 -25.41
N PRO A 835 -7.67 -17.36 -24.98
CA PRO A 835 -7.60 -18.58 -25.77
C PRO A 835 -8.56 -18.56 -26.98
N ALA A 836 -8.39 -19.54 -27.86
CA ALA A 836 -9.35 -19.85 -28.90
C ALA A 836 -10.76 -20.12 -28.30
N PRO A 837 -11.85 -19.78 -29.01
CA PRO A 837 -11.89 -19.39 -30.43
C PRO A 837 -11.63 -17.90 -30.70
N ASN A 838 -11.70 -17.04 -29.70
CA ASN A 838 -11.61 -15.59 -29.92
C ASN A 838 -10.15 -15.13 -30.06
N GLY A 839 -9.23 -15.66 -29.26
CA GLY A 839 -7.82 -15.30 -29.31
C GLY A 839 -6.90 -16.40 -29.87
N PRO A 840 -5.58 -16.14 -29.94
CA PRO A 840 -4.91 -14.95 -29.42
C PRO A 840 -5.25 -13.69 -30.21
N LEU A 841 -5.44 -12.57 -29.50
CA LEU A 841 -5.79 -11.29 -30.09
C LEU A 841 -5.19 -10.11 -29.31
N TRP A 842 -5.14 -8.95 -29.93
CA TRP A 842 -4.88 -7.66 -29.28
C TRP A 842 -6.16 -6.86 -29.08
N ILE A 843 -6.20 -6.03 -28.05
CA ILE A 843 -7.26 -5.05 -27.80
C ILE A 843 -6.63 -3.67 -27.88
N LEU A 844 -7.09 -2.88 -28.85
CA LEU A 844 -6.69 -1.49 -29.04
C LEU A 844 -7.69 -0.62 -28.30
N GLY A 845 -7.37 -0.32 -27.03
CA GLY A 845 -8.19 0.48 -26.14
C GLY A 845 -7.98 1.99 -26.25
N ASP A 846 -8.44 2.73 -25.25
CA ASP A 846 -8.42 4.21 -25.19
C ASP A 846 -7.01 4.81 -25.30
N VAL A 847 -5.97 4.10 -24.84
CA VAL A 847 -4.57 4.51 -25.07
C VAL A 847 -4.29 4.76 -26.55
N PHE A 848 -4.81 3.90 -27.43
CA PHE A 848 -4.65 4.02 -28.88
C PHE A 848 -5.72 4.94 -29.50
N ILE A 849 -6.98 4.76 -29.12
CA ILE A 849 -8.13 5.52 -29.66
C ILE A 849 -8.01 7.01 -29.31
N GLY A 850 -7.46 7.37 -28.15
CA GLY A 850 -7.24 8.77 -27.79
C GLY A 850 -6.07 9.44 -28.50
N LYS A 851 -5.21 8.69 -29.19
CA LYS A 851 -4.20 9.25 -30.11
C LYS A 851 -4.69 9.30 -31.56
N TYR A 852 -5.56 8.37 -31.93
CA TYR A 852 -6.04 8.19 -33.30
C TYR A 852 -7.56 8.26 -33.38
N TYR A 853 -8.05 9.25 -34.14
CA TYR A 853 -9.45 9.34 -34.50
C TYR A 853 -9.90 8.05 -35.16
N SER A 854 -10.91 7.42 -34.55
CA SER A 854 -11.32 6.06 -34.86
C SER A 854 -12.73 6.07 -35.46
N VAL A 855 -12.86 5.53 -36.68
CA VAL A 855 -14.11 5.47 -37.44
C VAL A 855 -14.55 4.03 -37.57
N PHE A 856 -15.80 3.77 -37.24
CA PHE A 856 -16.42 2.45 -37.29
C PHE A 856 -17.46 2.47 -38.40
N ASP A 857 -17.10 1.87 -39.54
CA ASP A 857 -17.89 1.90 -40.77
C ASP A 857 -18.68 0.59 -40.89
N HIS A 858 -19.90 0.62 -40.38
CA HIS A 858 -20.83 -0.51 -40.41
C HIS A 858 -21.29 -0.80 -41.85
N GLY A 859 -21.49 0.26 -42.66
CA GLY A 859 -21.89 0.13 -44.06
C GLY A 859 -20.93 -0.69 -44.92
N ASN A 860 -19.62 -0.50 -44.73
CA ASN A 860 -18.57 -1.18 -45.49
C ASN A 860 -17.80 -2.24 -44.67
N LYS A 861 -18.20 -2.51 -43.42
CA LYS A 861 -17.62 -3.53 -42.54
C LYS A 861 -16.10 -3.36 -42.36
N ARG A 862 -15.69 -2.19 -41.88
CA ARG A 862 -14.27 -1.82 -41.71
C ARG A 862 -14.07 -0.81 -40.59
N VAL A 863 -12.84 -0.71 -40.10
CA VAL A 863 -12.40 0.33 -39.15
C VAL A 863 -11.44 1.29 -39.87
N GLY A 864 -11.59 2.57 -39.59
CA GLY A 864 -10.77 3.66 -40.12
C GLY A 864 -10.00 4.37 -39.03
N LEU A 865 -8.72 4.68 -39.26
CA LEU A 865 -7.87 5.37 -38.30
C LEU A 865 -7.14 6.57 -38.93
N ALA A 866 -7.10 7.68 -38.23
CA ALA A 866 -6.36 8.88 -38.61
C ALA A 866 -5.75 9.56 -37.38
N THR A 867 -4.69 10.36 -37.56
CA THR A 867 -4.08 11.10 -36.44
C THR A 867 -5.07 12.12 -35.89
N ALA A 868 -5.41 12.00 -34.59
CA ALA A 868 -6.31 12.94 -33.92
C ALA A 868 -5.66 14.34 -33.84
N LYS A 869 -6.49 15.39 -33.86
CA LYS A 869 -6.07 16.78 -33.63
C LYS A 869 -6.09 17.16 -32.16
#